data_AF-A0AA42WFE4-F1
#
_entry.id   AF-A0AA42WFE4-F1
#
_cell.length_a   1.000
_cell.length_b   1.000
_cell.length_c   1.000
_cell.angle_alpha   90.00
_cell.angle_beta   90.00
_cell.angle_gamma   90.00
#
_symmetry.space_group_name_H-M   'P 1'
#
loop_
_entity.id
_entity.type
_entity.pdbx_description
1 polymer ?
#
loop_
_entity_poly.entity_id
_entity_poly.type
_entity_poly.pdbx_seq_one_letter_code
_entity_poly.pdbx_strand_id
1 'polypeptide(L)'
;MLVGTYNPSLVLVSLGVAILASYTALGMANRVRASNGLPAARYWLAGGALAMGIGIWSMHFVGMLAFNLPIPMGYDLPLTVLSLGIAIGCSAFALWIVCKDELPWRRLIAGALLMGAGIAAMHYLGMAAMRMAPGIVYDTKWFALSIVIAVAASGAALWITYRLRHDGPRVALSRPLASVVMGIAIVGMHYSGMEAAGFPAGSICMAADGGISAGWLAIAVTAVTLSVLAIALVVAVLDNRLEARTSALASSLAEANEELVQLALHDTLTKLPNRILLEDRMEQAIESASRRKGYFAVLFFDLDGFKAVNDAYGHHTGDALLIDLAQRIRQTLRTQDTVARLGGDEFIVLSEVIEPTDAANVADRLIEAIARPVMVYGHEVLVTSSVGIAIYPNDGEDTHSLLTNADAAMYHAKRLGGTGYSFFEPSMNADAHEQIELLHDLRLAQERDQFVLHYQPKYEAPAGPIMGAEALLRWNHPTRGLVGPDQFIPIAEKTGLILSIGEWVINEACRQMREWINAGQGHWTIAVNISALQFAHASLVETVRAALARHDVPPACLTLEVTESTAMRDAEASLAVLKRLSGLGVTISIDDFGTGYSSLLYLKRLPATELKIDRGFVNQLENDNEDAAIVSAIVALAQQLNLRIVAEGVETAAQQKFLTGLGCDSLQGFLLGRPMPATEFLEHAAG
;
A
#
# COMPACT_ATOMS: atom_id res chain seq x y z
N MET A 1 -38.38 77.07 32.11
CA MET A 1 -38.25 75.63 31.85
C MET A 1 -37.66 74.97 33.08
N LEU A 2 -38.03 73.73 33.41
CA LEU A 2 -37.29 72.95 34.40
C LEU A 2 -35.88 72.68 33.88
N VAL A 3 -34.88 72.86 34.73
CA VAL A 3 -33.48 72.56 34.39
C VAL A 3 -33.21 71.12 34.78
N GLY A 4 -32.92 70.27 33.80
CA GLY A 4 -32.49 68.90 34.03
C GLY A 4 -30.98 68.77 34.13
N THR A 5 -30.51 67.71 34.77
CA THR A 5 -29.08 67.36 34.86
C THR A 5 -28.86 65.92 34.42
N TYR A 6 -27.72 65.64 33.78
CA TYR A 6 -27.37 64.29 33.36
C TYR A 6 -26.48 63.59 34.39
N ASN A 7 -26.79 62.32 34.66
CA ASN A 7 -25.91 61.43 35.39
C ASN A 7 -24.87 60.82 34.42
N PRO A 8 -23.58 61.17 34.54
CA PRO A 8 -22.55 60.73 33.59
C PRO A 8 -22.36 59.20 33.57
N SER A 9 -22.62 58.49 34.67
CA SER A 9 -22.46 57.03 34.70
C SER A 9 -23.53 56.34 33.87
N LEU A 10 -24.79 56.78 33.98
CA LEU A 10 -25.90 56.23 33.19
C LEU A 10 -25.77 56.58 31.70
N VAL A 11 -25.20 57.74 31.37
CA VAL A 11 -24.84 58.09 29.98
C VAL A 11 -23.84 57.06 29.42
N LEU A 12 -22.77 56.75 30.16
CA LEU A 12 -21.79 55.75 29.75
C LEU A 12 -22.41 54.34 29.65
N VAL A 13 -23.30 53.97 30.57
CA VAL A 13 -24.03 52.69 30.51
C VAL A 13 -24.92 52.63 29.27
N SER A 14 -25.64 53.71 28.94
CA SER A 14 -26.46 53.77 27.72
C SER A 14 -25.62 53.54 26.45
N LEU A 15 -24.41 54.11 26.41
CA LEU A 15 -23.47 53.89 25.32
C LEU A 15 -22.96 52.45 25.28
N GLY A 16 -22.57 51.87 26.42
CA GLY A 16 -22.15 50.47 26.50
C GLY A 16 -23.25 49.51 26.02
N VAL A 17 -24.50 49.74 26.42
CA VAL A 17 -25.66 48.97 25.96
C VAL A 17 -25.86 49.10 24.44
N ALA A 18 -25.75 50.31 23.89
CA ALA A 18 -25.87 50.56 22.46
C ALA A 18 -24.80 49.81 21.64
N ILE A 19 -23.55 49.83 22.12
CA ILE A 19 -22.42 49.15 21.49
C ILE A 19 -22.62 47.64 21.54
N LEU A 20 -23.01 47.09 22.69
CA LEU A 20 -23.22 45.65 22.85
C LEU A 20 -24.40 45.15 22.01
N ALA A 21 -25.50 45.91 21.95
CA ALA A 21 -26.64 45.62 21.08
C ALA A 21 -26.23 45.62 19.59
N SER A 22 -25.43 46.61 19.18
CA SER A 22 -24.89 46.70 17.82
C SER A 22 -23.93 45.56 17.47
N TYR A 23 -23.09 45.14 18.43
CA TYR A 23 -22.18 44.01 18.26
C TYR A 23 -22.95 42.69 18.08
N THR A 24 -23.96 42.47 18.91
CA THR A 24 -24.86 41.31 18.80
C THR A 24 -25.57 41.29 17.45
N ALA A 25 -26.05 42.44 16.97
CA ALA A 25 -26.69 42.56 15.66
C ALA A 25 -25.80 42.10 14.50
N LEU A 26 -24.53 42.54 14.50
CA LEU A 26 -23.53 42.14 13.50
C LEU A 26 -23.26 40.63 13.51
N GLY A 27 -23.21 40.03 14.70
CA GLY A 27 -23.04 38.57 14.85
C GLY A 27 -24.26 37.77 14.37
N MET A 28 -25.47 38.26 14.65
CA MET A 28 -26.72 37.58 14.27
C MET A 28 -27.00 37.64 12.77
N ALA A 29 -26.72 38.76 12.11
CA ALA A 29 -26.92 38.91 10.67
C ALA A 29 -26.12 37.89 9.84
N ASN A 30 -24.92 37.53 10.31
CA ASN A 30 -24.10 36.50 9.70
C ASN A 30 -24.72 35.09 9.84
N ARG A 31 -25.25 34.76 11.02
CA ARG A 31 -25.83 33.44 11.32
C ARG A 31 -27.13 33.16 10.60
N VAL A 32 -27.99 34.17 10.48
CA VAL A 32 -29.23 34.06 9.68
C VAL A 32 -28.93 33.64 8.25
N ARG A 33 -27.77 34.04 7.72
CA ARG A 33 -27.33 33.71 6.36
C ARG A 33 -26.58 32.39 6.26
N ALA A 34 -25.75 32.09 7.26
CA ALA A 34 -24.94 30.87 7.31
C ALA A 34 -25.77 29.61 7.62
N SER A 35 -26.95 29.76 8.23
CA SER A 35 -27.78 28.62 8.59
C SER A 35 -28.33 27.89 7.36
N ASN A 36 -28.02 26.60 7.25
CA ASN A 36 -28.58 25.70 6.24
C ASN A 36 -30.02 25.33 6.61
N GLY A 37 -31.00 25.95 5.94
CA GLY A 37 -32.43 25.61 6.06
C GLY A 37 -33.33 26.75 6.54
N LEU A 38 -34.55 26.81 5.98
CA LEU A 38 -35.57 27.82 6.28
C LEU A 38 -35.96 27.96 7.76
N PRO A 39 -36.10 26.88 8.57
CA PRO A 39 -36.50 27.02 9.97
C PRO A 39 -35.38 27.60 10.86
N ALA A 40 -34.13 27.18 10.67
CA ALA A 40 -32.99 27.68 11.44
C ALA A 40 -32.75 29.18 11.22
N ALA A 41 -32.82 29.65 9.97
CA ALA A 41 -32.69 31.07 9.63
C ALA A 41 -33.76 31.94 10.31
N ARG A 42 -35.00 31.43 10.40
CA ARG A 42 -36.12 32.13 11.07
C ARG A 42 -35.90 32.25 12.58
N TYR A 43 -35.38 31.22 13.25
CA TYR A 43 -35.07 31.28 14.67
C TYR A 43 -33.94 32.26 14.99
N TRP A 44 -32.87 32.27 14.17
CA TRP A 44 -31.80 33.26 14.32
C TRP A 44 -32.29 34.69 14.08
N LEU A 45 -33.18 34.89 13.11
CA LEU A 45 -33.76 36.21 12.85
C LEU A 45 -34.63 36.66 14.02
N ALA A 46 -35.49 35.79 14.53
CA ALA A 46 -36.36 36.11 15.67
C ALA A 46 -35.55 36.40 16.95
N GLY A 47 -34.56 35.55 17.27
CA GLY A 47 -33.68 35.74 18.42
C GLY A 47 -32.83 37.00 18.31
N GLY A 48 -32.26 37.26 17.13
CA GLY A 48 -31.49 38.47 16.86
C GLY A 48 -32.34 39.74 16.93
N ALA A 49 -33.58 39.71 16.42
CA ALA A 49 -34.51 40.83 16.48
C ALA A 49 -34.92 41.16 17.91
N LEU A 50 -35.16 40.14 18.74
CA LEU A 50 -35.47 40.31 20.15
C LEU A 50 -34.29 40.92 20.91
N ALA A 51 -33.09 40.37 20.74
CA ALA A 51 -31.90 40.86 21.43
C ALA A 51 -31.53 42.30 21.03
N MET A 52 -31.57 42.61 19.72
CA MET A 52 -31.29 43.96 19.23
C MET A 52 -32.39 44.95 19.62
N GLY A 53 -33.66 44.56 19.52
CA GLY A 53 -34.80 45.40 19.90
C GLY A 53 -34.80 45.76 21.38
N ILE A 54 -34.60 44.77 22.26
CA ILE A 54 -34.42 45.00 23.69
C ILE A 54 -33.22 45.91 23.95
N GLY A 55 -32.09 45.71 23.26
CA GLY A 55 -30.90 46.54 23.43
C GLY A 55 -31.10 48.01 23.05
N ILE A 56 -31.69 48.31 21.89
CA ILE A 56 -31.95 49.68 21.44
C ILE A 56 -32.98 50.37 22.35
N TRP A 57 -34.05 49.65 22.70
CA TRP A 57 -35.08 50.16 23.62
C TRP A 57 -34.49 50.45 25.01
N SER A 58 -33.62 49.57 25.51
CA SER A 58 -33.00 49.72 26.81
C SER A 58 -31.99 50.84 26.85
N MET A 59 -31.22 51.04 25.78
CA MET A 59 -30.39 52.24 25.62
C MET A 59 -31.22 53.51 25.78
N HIS A 60 -32.38 53.59 25.11
CA HIS A 60 -33.26 54.75 25.20
C HIS A 60 -33.73 54.99 26.64
N PHE A 61 -34.24 53.98 27.34
CA PHE A 61 -34.73 54.16 28.71
C PHE A 61 -33.61 54.39 29.74
N VAL A 62 -32.43 53.78 29.57
CA VAL A 62 -31.25 54.11 30.40
C VAL A 62 -30.82 55.56 30.18
N GLY A 63 -30.85 56.05 28.94
CA GLY A 63 -30.56 57.47 28.64
C GLY A 63 -31.62 58.43 29.19
N MET A 64 -32.90 58.03 29.18
CA MET A 64 -33.98 58.76 29.86
C MET A 64 -33.74 58.86 31.36
N LEU A 65 -33.36 57.76 31.99
CA LEU A 65 -33.05 57.69 33.42
C LEU A 65 -31.77 58.44 33.78
N ALA A 66 -30.87 58.66 32.81
CA ALA A 66 -29.72 59.52 32.99
C ALA A 66 -30.13 60.99 33.13
N PHE A 67 -31.28 61.41 32.57
CA PHE A 67 -31.78 62.78 32.66
C PHE A 67 -32.66 62.96 33.90
N ASN A 68 -32.17 63.72 34.88
CA ASN A 68 -32.85 63.95 36.13
C ASN A 68 -33.53 65.33 36.14
N LEU A 69 -34.85 65.34 36.41
CA LEU A 69 -35.64 66.55 36.64
C LEU A 69 -35.91 66.70 38.14
N PRO A 70 -36.09 67.93 38.67
CA PRO A 70 -36.38 68.17 40.08
C PRO A 70 -37.85 67.86 40.45
N ILE A 71 -38.39 66.74 39.94
CA ILE A 71 -39.74 66.22 40.19
C ILE A 71 -39.70 64.67 40.19
N PRO A 72 -40.62 63.99 40.89
CA PRO A 72 -40.77 62.54 40.76
C PRO A 72 -41.11 62.12 39.33
N MET A 73 -40.43 61.10 38.81
CA MET A 73 -40.60 60.61 37.44
C MET A 73 -41.13 59.18 37.44
N GLY A 74 -42.12 58.91 36.58
CA GLY A 74 -42.65 57.59 36.29
C GLY A 74 -42.99 57.42 34.81
N TYR A 75 -43.31 56.19 34.42
CA TYR A 75 -43.55 55.83 33.02
C TYR A 75 -44.82 54.99 32.87
N ASP A 76 -45.67 55.38 31.93
CA ASP A 76 -46.89 54.65 31.57
C ASP A 76 -46.55 53.29 30.94
N LEU A 77 -47.01 52.21 31.56
CA LEU A 77 -46.67 50.84 31.17
C LEU A 77 -47.13 50.52 29.72
N PRO A 78 -48.36 50.83 29.27
CA PRO A 78 -48.79 50.55 27.90
C PRO A 78 -47.92 51.23 26.83
N LEU A 79 -47.62 52.53 26.98
CA LEU A 79 -46.76 53.26 26.04
C LEU A 79 -45.31 52.73 26.06
N THR A 80 -44.82 52.38 27.25
CA THR A 80 -43.50 51.77 27.43
C THR A 80 -43.39 50.43 26.70
N VAL A 81 -44.37 49.53 26.85
CA VAL A 81 -44.41 48.24 26.13
C VAL A 81 -44.60 48.42 24.63
N LEU A 82 -45.44 49.38 24.22
CA LEU A 82 -45.64 49.67 22.79
C LEU A 82 -44.34 50.15 22.13
N SER A 83 -43.56 51.00 22.81
CA SER A 83 -42.25 51.44 22.32
C SER A 83 -41.25 50.27 22.17
N LEU A 84 -41.28 49.29 23.09
CA LEU A 84 -40.48 48.06 22.97
C LEU A 84 -40.90 47.22 21.75
N GLY A 85 -42.20 47.07 21.51
CA GLY A 85 -42.73 46.38 20.33
C GLY A 85 -42.24 47.01 19.02
N ILE A 86 -42.24 48.35 18.94
CA ILE A 86 -41.70 49.10 17.79
C ILE A 86 -40.20 48.82 17.64
N ALA A 87 -39.42 48.82 18.73
CA ALA A 87 -37.99 48.54 18.69
C ALA A 87 -37.68 47.14 18.13
N ILE A 88 -38.41 46.12 18.60
CA ILE A 88 -38.26 44.73 18.12
C ILE A 88 -38.68 44.60 16.66
N GLY A 89 -39.80 45.23 16.27
CA GLY A 89 -40.27 45.22 14.87
C GLY A 89 -39.28 45.88 13.91
N CYS A 90 -38.75 47.05 14.27
CA CYS A 90 -37.71 47.72 13.50
C CYS A 90 -36.44 46.86 13.41
N SER A 91 -36.11 46.16 14.49
CA SER A 91 -34.95 45.28 14.55
C SER A 91 -35.08 44.04 13.66
N ALA A 92 -36.27 43.43 13.65
CA ALA A 92 -36.59 42.32 12.74
C ALA A 92 -36.50 42.76 11.28
N PHE A 93 -37.07 43.92 10.95
CA PHE A 93 -36.98 44.49 9.61
C PHE A 93 -35.53 44.76 9.18
N ALA A 94 -34.73 45.35 10.08
CA ALA A 94 -33.31 45.63 9.86
C ALA A 94 -32.47 44.37 9.59
N LEU A 95 -32.67 43.31 10.36
CA LEU A 95 -31.98 42.04 10.11
C LEU A 95 -32.46 41.38 8.81
N TRP A 96 -33.77 41.40 8.56
CA TRP A 96 -34.35 40.83 7.34
C TRP A 96 -33.83 41.49 6.07
N ILE A 97 -33.75 42.83 6.03
CA ILE A 97 -33.27 43.58 4.86
C ILE A 97 -31.78 43.36 4.60
N VAL A 98 -30.97 43.24 5.66
CA VAL A 98 -29.51 43.01 5.55
C VAL A 98 -29.17 41.59 5.13
N CYS A 99 -30.03 40.62 5.47
CA CYS A 99 -29.83 39.21 5.09
C CYS A 99 -30.23 38.89 3.64
N LYS A 100 -30.74 39.87 2.87
CA LYS A 100 -30.97 39.70 1.43
C LYS A 100 -29.65 39.65 0.66
N ASP A 101 -29.63 38.95 -0.48
CA ASP A 101 -28.45 38.81 -1.32
C ASP A 101 -27.93 40.17 -1.78
N GLU A 102 -28.84 41.04 -2.24
CA GLU A 102 -28.55 42.38 -2.72
C GLU A 102 -29.20 43.47 -1.87
N LEU A 103 -28.43 44.52 -1.58
CA LEU A 103 -28.91 45.75 -0.96
C LEU A 103 -28.61 46.95 -1.87
N PRO A 104 -29.38 47.13 -2.97
CA PRO A 104 -29.20 48.27 -3.85
C PRO A 104 -29.50 49.58 -3.11
N TRP A 105 -28.93 50.69 -3.58
CA TRP A 105 -29.03 51.99 -2.92
C TRP A 105 -30.49 52.42 -2.66
N ARG A 106 -31.43 52.08 -3.57
CA ARG A 106 -32.87 52.37 -3.39
C ARG A 106 -33.46 51.66 -2.17
N ARG A 107 -33.10 50.39 -1.98
CA ARG A 107 -33.53 49.56 -0.85
C ARG A 107 -32.86 50.02 0.45
N LEU A 108 -31.59 50.44 0.38
CA LEU A 108 -30.89 51.03 1.52
C LEU A 108 -31.56 52.33 1.98
N ILE A 109 -31.89 53.25 1.06
CA ILE A 109 -32.55 54.52 1.41
C ILE A 109 -33.96 54.27 1.95
N ALA A 110 -34.76 53.43 1.29
CA ALA A 110 -36.10 53.08 1.79
C ALA A 110 -36.02 52.42 3.18
N GLY A 111 -35.05 51.52 3.39
CA GLY A 111 -34.79 50.89 4.68
C GLY A 111 -34.36 51.90 5.75
N ALA A 112 -33.47 52.84 5.41
CA ALA A 112 -33.01 53.89 6.31
C ALA A 112 -34.13 54.84 6.74
N LEU A 113 -35.03 55.20 5.82
CA LEU A 113 -36.20 56.02 6.10
C LEU A 113 -37.18 55.29 7.03
N LEU A 114 -37.50 54.03 6.72
CA LEU A 114 -38.44 53.24 7.53
C LEU A 114 -37.90 52.93 8.93
N MET A 115 -36.62 52.55 9.03
CA MET A 115 -35.96 52.35 10.32
C MET A 115 -35.81 53.65 11.09
N GLY A 116 -35.41 54.74 10.44
CA GLY A 116 -35.26 56.05 11.09
C GLY A 116 -36.57 56.56 11.65
N ALA A 117 -37.67 56.44 10.89
CA ALA A 117 -39.01 56.76 11.36
C ALA A 117 -39.44 55.87 12.53
N GLY A 118 -39.16 54.57 12.47
CA GLY A 118 -39.49 53.63 13.54
C GLY A 118 -38.70 53.87 14.84
N ILE A 119 -37.39 54.16 14.74
CA ILE A 119 -36.54 54.49 15.88
C ILE A 119 -36.96 55.82 16.51
N ALA A 120 -37.26 56.83 15.69
CA ALA A 120 -37.79 58.11 16.18
C ALA A 120 -39.16 57.91 16.86
N ALA A 121 -40.06 57.11 16.27
CA ALA A 121 -41.35 56.78 16.87
C ALA A 121 -41.17 56.07 18.22
N MET A 122 -40.28 55.09 18.31
CA MET A 122 -39.94 54.43 19.58
C MET A 122 -39.45 55.43 20.63
N HIS A 123 -38.53 56.32 20.26
CA HIS A 123 -37.97 57.33 21.14
C HIS A 123 -39.04 58.31 21.67
N TYR A 124 -39.80 58.94 20.78
CA TYR A 124 -40.80 59.94 21.19
C TYR A 124 -42.03 59.33 21.87
N LEU A 125 -42.36 58.07 21.57
CA LEU A 125 -43.38 57.33 22.31
C LEU A 125 -42.89 56.99 23.73
N GLY A 126 -41.61 56.66 23.88
CA GLY A 126 -40.98 56.50 25.20
C GLY A 126 -40.97 57.81 26.00
N MET A 127 -40.71 58.95 25.35
CA MET A 127 -40.87 60.28 25.97
C MET A 127 -42.32 60.54 26.42
N ALA A 128 -43.29 60.21 25.56
CA ALA A 128 -44.71 60.38 25.86
C ALA A 128 -45.18 59.52 27.05
N ALA A 129 -44.48 58.42 27.36
CA ALA A 129 -44.78 57.58 28.51
C ALA A 129 -44.62 58.33 29.85
N MET A 130 -43.85 59.42 29.91
CA MET A 130 -43.75 60.25 31.12
C MET A 130 -45.06 61.00 31.45
N ARG A 131 -45.99 61.13 30.48
CA ARG A 131 -47.28 61.83 30.64
C ARG A 131 -47.14 63.17 31.37
N MET A 132 -46.31 64.05 30.84
CA MET A 132 -46.05 65.37 31.43
C MET A 132 -47.25 66.32 31.26
N ALA A 133 -47.57 67.09 32.31
CA ALA A 133 -48.60 68.13 32.30
C ALA A 133 -48.09 69.41 33.00
N PRO A 134 -48.01 70.57 32.32
CA PRO A 134 -48.14 70.77 30.87
C PRO A 134 -47.17 69.89 30.07
N GLY A 135 -47.58 69.53 28.85
CA GLY A 135 -46.84 68.61 27.98
C GLY A 135 -45.44 69.10 27.60
N ILE A 136 -44.63 68.16 27.10
CA ILE A 136 -43.28 68.43 26.59
C ILE A 136 -43.39 69.33 25.36
N VAL A 137 -42.66 70.45 25.36
CA VAL A 137 -42.59 71.38 24.24
C VAL A 137 -41.30 71.10 23.47
N TYR A 138 -41.41 70.78 22.20
CA TYR A 138 -40.24 70.44 21.38
C TYR A 138 -39.69 71.65 20.62
N ASP A 139 -38.37 71.86 20.68
CA ASP A 139 -37.69 72.80 19.78
C ASP A 139 -37.67 72.23 18.36
N THR A 140 -38.24 72.97 17.41
CA THR A 140 -38.40 72.51 16.02
C THR A 140 -37.07 72.18 15.34
N LYS A 141 -35.98 72.90 15.65
CA LYS A 141 -34.68 72.68 14.99
C LYS A 141 -34.04 71.38 15.51
N TRP A 142 -34.01 71.21 16.82
CA TRP A 142 -33.47 70.00 17.44
C TRP A 142 -34.30 68.76 17.14
N PHE A 143 -35.63 68.91 17.09
CA PHE A 143 -36.55 67.83 16.70
C PHE A 143 -36.33 67.39 15.25
N ALA A 144 -36.22 68.34 14.31
CA ALA A 144 -35.92 68.02 12.91
C ALA A 144 -34.52 67.37 12.77
N LEU A 145 -33.53 67.88 13.51
CA LEU A 145 -32.16 67.35 13.49
C LEU A 145 -32.10 65.92 14.01
N SER A 146 -32.80 65.58 15.10
CA SER A 146 -32.80 64.21 15.64
C SER A 146 -33.45 63.21 14.69
N ILE A 147 -34.47 63.60 13.91
CA ILE A 147 -35.05 62.75 12.85
C ILE A 147 -34.02 62.53 11.72
N VAL A 148 -33.31 63.58 11.30
CA VAL A 148 -32.24 63.45 10.28
C VAL A 148 -31.14 62.52 10.78
N ILE A 149 -30.71 62.67 12.03
CA ILE A 149 -29.72 61.79 12.67
C ILE A 149 -30.26 60.34 12.71
N ALA A 150 -31.53 60.12 13.07
CA ALA A 150 -32.14 58.80 13.10
C ALA A 150 -32.09 58.08 11.74
N VAL A 151 -32.42 58.78 10.66
CA VAL A 151 -32.38 58.24 9.29
C VAL A 151 -30.93 57.99 8.85
N ALA A 152 -30.02 58.94 9.09
CA ALA A 152 -28.62 58.80 8.72
C ALA A 152 -27.93 57.66 9.48
N ALA A 153 -28.15 57.57 10.80
CA ALA A 153 -27.65 56.49 11.65
C ALA A 153 -28.20 55.13 11.21
N SER A 154 -29.50 55.05 10.88
CA SER A 154 -30.12 53.81 10.39
C SER A 154 -29.53 53.37 9.05
N GLY A 155 -29.31 54.31 8.12
CA GLY A 155 -28.67 54.02 6.83
C GLY A 155 -27.23 53.54 6.99
N ALA A 156 -26.44 54.20 7.85
CA ALA A 156 -25.09 53.77 8.18
C ALA A 156 -25.07 52.38 8.82
N ALA A 157 -25.94 52.13 9.81
CA ALA A 157 -26.08 50.84 10.47
C ALA A 157 -26.42 49.71 9.48
N LEU A 158 -27.41 49.92 8.60
CA LEU A 158 -27.79 48.95 7.56
C LEU A 158 -26.63 48.66 6.60
N TRP A 159 -25.92 49.70 6.16
CA TRP A 159 -24.81 49.58 5.23
C TRP A 159 -23.60 48.87 5.86
N ILE A 160 -23.22 49.24 7.09
CA ILE A 160 -22.14 48.61 7.85
C ILE A 160 -22.47 47.13 8.07
N THR A 161 -23.67 46.83 8.57
CA THR A 161 -24.10 45.45 8.83
C THR A 161 -24.11 44.63 7.55
N TYR A 162 -24.61 45.19 6.44
CA TYR A 162 -24.57 44.53 5.14
C TYR A 162 -23.15 44.27 4.65
N ARG A 163 -22.22 45.22 4.74
CA ARG A 163 -20.83 44.98 4.31
C ARG A 163 -20.09 43.95 5.17
N LEU A 164 -20.37 43.91 6.47
CA LEU A 164 -19.71 43.03 7.42
C LEU A 164 -20.48 41.72 7.68
N ARG A 165 -21.51 41.42 6.88
CA ARG A 165 -22.33 40.20 6.99
C ARG A 165 -21.64 38.92 6.49
N HIS A 166 -20.41 39.02 5.97
CA HIS A 166 -19.63 37.87 5.50
C HIS A 166 -18.54 37.57 6.52
N ASP A 167 -18.37 36.30 6.88
CA ASP A 167 -17.23 35.88 7.69
C ASP A 167 -15.93 35.91 6.88
N GLY A 168 -14.92 36.46 7.51
CA GLY A 168 -13.56 36.54 6.99
C GLY A 168 -12.63 37.13 8.05
N PRO A 169 -11.33 36.82 8.03
CA PRO A 169 -10.39 37.24 9.07
C PRO A 169 -10.32 38.77 9.22
N ARG A 170 -10.38 39.51 8.11
CA ARG A 170 -10.44 40.99 8.12
C ARG A 170 -11.76 41.55 8.69
N VAL A 171 -12.87 40.82 8.49
CA VAL A 171 -14.19 41.24 8.97
C VAL A 171 -14.31 41.04 10.48
N ALA A 172 -13.75 39.95 11.01
CA ALA A 172 -13.71 39.68 12.45
C ALA A 172 -13.03 40.82 13.23
N LEU A 173 -11.96 41.40 12.69
CA LEU A 173 -11.25 42.55 13.27
C LEU A 173 -12.04 43.87 13.19
N SER A 174 -12.91 44.04 12.18
CA SER A 174 -13.68 45.28 11.99
C SER A 174 -15.00 45.34 12.77
N ARG A 175 -15.54 44.20 13.24
CA ARG A 175 -16.82 44.12 13.96
C ARG A 175 -16.87 44.94 15.25
N PRO A 176 -15.84 44.91 16.13
CA PRO A 176 -15.82 45.74 17.33
C PRO A 176 -15.80 47.24 17.03
N LEU A 177 -15.05 47.66 16.00
CA LEU A 177 -15.02 49.07 15.59
C LEU A 177 -16.37 49.52 15.01
N ALA A 178 -16.99 48.69 14.18
CA ALA A 178 -18.30 48.92 13.62
C ALA A 178 -19.39 49.06 14.70
N SER A 179 -19.37 48.22 15.74
CA SER A 179 -20.35 48.31 16.82
C SER A 179 -20.19 49.57 17.67
N VAL A 180 -18.95 50.07 17.85
CA VAL A 180 -18.68 51.37 18.50
C VAL A 180 -19.29 52.52 17.70
N VAL A 181 -19.04 52.56 16.38
CA VAL A 181 -19.59 53.60 15.49
C VAL A 181 -21.13 53.58 15.50
N MET A 182 -21.74 52.40 15.39
CA MET A 182 -23.19 52.24 15.46
C MET A 182 -23.75 52.67 16.83
N GLY A 183 -23.08 52.30 17.92
CA GLY A 183 -23.47 52.69 19.28
C GLY A 183 -23.46 54.20 19.49
N ILE A 184 -22.42 54.90 19.03
CA ILE A 184 -22.33 56.36 19.07
C ILE A 184 -23.48 56.99 18.27
N ALA A 185 -23.79 56.46 17.08
CA ALA A 185 -24.87 57.00 16.25
C ALA A 185 -26.25 56.82 16.89
N ILE A 186 -26.52 55.66 17.49
CA ILE A 186 -27.77 55.36 18.23
C ILE A 186 -27.93 56.31 19.41
N VAL A 187 -26.87 56.49 20.19
CA VAL A 187 -26.85 57.38 21.36
C VAL A 187 -26.99 58.85 20.95
N GLY A 188 -26.33 59.27 19.87
CA GLY A 188 -26.42 60.62 19.33
C GLY A 188 -27.84 60.99 18.89
N MET A 189 -28.58 60.04 18.30
CA MET A 189 -30.00 60.21 18.01
C MET A 189 -30.81 60.43 19.30
N HIS A 190 -30.59 59.60 20.32
CA HIS A 190 -31.32 59.70 21.58
C HIS A 190 -31.10 61.06 22.28
N TYR A 191 -29.85 61.47 22.48
CA TYR A 191 -29.56 62.72 23.20
C TYR A 191 -29.92 63.98 22.41
N SER A 192 -29.88 63.95 21.07
CA SER A 192 -30.42 65.06 20.27
C SER A 192 -31.95 65.16 20.36
N GLY A 193 -32.66 64.03 20.50
CA GLY A 193 -34.09 64.02 20.80
C GLY A 193 -34.42 64.53 22.21
N MET A 194 -33.57 64.23 23.20
CA MET A 194 -33.67 64.79 24.55
C MET A 194 -33.42 66.29 24.58
N GLU A 195 -32.42 66.78 23.83
CA GLU A 195 -32.12 68.22 23.73
C GLU A 195 -33.27 68.99 23.07
N ALA A 196 -34.03 68.34 22.18
CA ALA A 196 -35.24 68.91 21.62
C ALA A 196 -36.36 69.08 22.65
N ALA A 197 -36.35 68.31 23.74
CA ALA A 197 -37.43 68.24 24.71
C ALA A 197 -37.32 69.31 25.80
N GLY A 198 -38.17 70.33 25.71
CA GLY A 198 -38.33 71.35 26.72
C GLY A 198 -39.45 71.01 27.72
N PHE A 199 -39.14 71.12 29.01
CA PHE A 199 -40.11 70.92 30.10
C PHE A 199 -40.54 72.27 30.69
N PRO A 200 -41.81 72.71 30.53
CA PRO A 200 -42.31 73.94 31.12
C PRO A 200 -42.11 74.03 32.64
N ALA A 201 -42.00 75.24 33.19
CA ALA A 201 -41.91 75.42 34.64
C ALA A 201 -43.24 75.01 35.29
N GLY A 202 -43.19 74.25 36.38
CA GLY A 202 -44.37 73.72 37.07
C GLY A 202 -44.96 72.44 36.46
N SER A 203 -44.31 71.82 35.48
CA SER A 203 -44.75 70.53 34.95
C SER A 203 -44.68 69.41 36.00
N ILE A 204 -45.70 68.56 36.02
CA ILE A 204 -45.76 67.32 36.82
C ILE A 204 -45.79 66.09 35.91
N CYS A 205 -45.23 64.98 36.39
CA CYS A 205 -45.27 63.69 35.73
C CYS A 205 -46.51 62.92 36.20
N MET A 206 -47.54 62.82 35.36
CA MET A 206 -48.78 62.12 35.74
C MET A 206 -48.60 60.61 35.90
N ALA A 207 -47.52 60.05 35.34
CA ALA A 207 -47.17 58.64 35.48
C ALA A 207 -46.42 58.31 36.78
N ALA A 208 -46.12 59.30 37.64
CA ALA A 208 -45.37 59.08 38.88
C ALA A 208 -46.15 58.22 39.91
N ASP A 209 -47.48 58.40 40.02
CA ASP A 209 -48.31 57.73 41.06
C ASP A 209 -49.05 56.47 40.57
N GLY A 210 -49.06 56.20 39.26
CA GLY A 210 -49.76 55.05 38.66
C GLY A 210 -49.02 54.32 37.55
N GLY A 211 -47.81 54.77 37.21
CA GLY A 211 -46.91 54.12 36.25
C GLY A 211 -45.79 53.34 36.94
N ILE A 212 -44.81 52.88 36.15
CA ILE A 212 -43.60 52.27 36.69
C ILE A 212 -42.67 53.38 37.18
N SER A 213 -42.25 53.30 38.45
CA SER A 213 -41.25 54.22 38.99
C SER A 213 -39.93 54.14 38.22
N ALA A 214 -39.24 55.27 38.05
CA ALA A 214 -37.94 55.34 37.38
C ALA A 214 -36.92 54.31 37.92
N GLY A 215 -36.86 54.10 39.25
CA GLY A 215 -35.93 53.16 39.88
C GLY A 215 -36.20 51.69 39.51
N TRP A 216 -37.46 51.24 39.60
CA TRP A 216 -37.82 49.87 39.20
C TRP A 216 -37.63 49.64 37.70
N LEU A 217 -37.95 50.63 36.88
CA LEU A 217 -37.70 50.55 35.43
C LEU A 217 -36.21 50.44 35.14
N ALA A 218 -35.36 51.21 35.83
CA ALA A 218 -33.90 51.14 35.68
C ALA A 218 -33.36 49.73 35.96
N ILE A 219 -33.80 49.12 37.07
CA ILE A 219 -33.38 47.78 37.47
C ILE A 219 -33.86 46.75 36.44
N ALA A 220 -35.15 46.80 36.06
CA ALA A 220 -35.73 45.84 35.12
C ALA A 220 -35.07 45.92 33.74
N VAL A 221 -34.93 47.13 33.18
CA VAL A 221 -34.32 47.37 31.87
C VAL A 221 -32.87 46.91 31.88
N THR A 222 -32.09 47.27 32.90
CA THR A 222 -30.67 46.88 32.99
C THR A 222 -30.52 45.36 33.14
N ALA A 223 -31.27 44.73 34.04
CA ALA A 223 -31.17 43.29 34.30
C ALA A 223 -31.58 42.45 33.08
N VAL A 224 -32.69 42.79 32.44
CA VAL A 224 -33.17 42.09 31.22
C VAL A 224 -32.17 42.26 30.08
N THR A 225 -31.66 43.47 29.88
CA THR A 225 -30.70 43.77 28.80
C THR A 225 -29.40 43.01 28.96
N LEU A 226 -28.80 43.05 30.15
CA LEU A 226 -27.56 42.33 30.42
C LEU A 226 -27.75 40.82 30.26
N SER A 227 -28.88 40.28 30.73
CA SER A 227 -29.19 38.84 30.60
C SER A 227 -29.35 38.42 29.13
N VAL A 228 -30.15 39.16 28.36
CA VAL A 228 -30.41 38.85 26.94
C VAL A 228 -29.15 38.98 26.10
N LEU A 229 -28.34 40.01 26.32
CA LEU A 229 -27.09 40.21 25.58
C LEU A 229 -26.02 39.19 25.99
N ALA A 230 -25.95 38.80 27.27
CA ALA A 230 -25.05 37.74 27.74
C ALA A 230 -25.42 36.39 27.12
N ILE A 231 -26.71 36.02 27.10
CA ILE A 231 -27.19 34.79 26.46
C ILE A 231 -26.86 34.81 24.97
N ALA A 232 -27.15 35.92 24.27
CA ALA A 232 -26.85 36.07 22.86
C ALA A 232 -25.34 35.92 22.56
N LEU A 233 -24.47 36.47 23.41
CA LEU A 233 -23.02 36.34 23.29
C LEU A 233 -22.54 34.91 23.57
N VAL A 234 -23.08 34.23 24.59
CA VAL A 234 -22.73 32.84 24.92
C VAL A 234 -23.15 31.91 23.79
N VAL A 235 -24.38 32.03 23.29
CA VAL A 235 -24.87 31.31 22.11
C VAL A 235 -23.98 31.62 20.91
N ALA A 236 -23.49 32.87 20.80
CA ALA A 236 -22.54 33.23 19.76
C ALA A 236 -21.22 32.45 19.86
N VAL A 237 -20.60 32.47 21.03
CA VAL A 237 -19.30 31.82 21.23
C VAL A 237 -19.39 30.29 21.11
N LEU A 238 -20.46 29.67 21.64
CA LEU A 238 -20.65 28.22 21.60
C LEU A 238 -20.79 27.69 20.17
N ASP A 239 -21.61 28.34 19.36
CA ASP A 239 -21.86 27.94 17.97
C ASP A 239 -20.57 28.01 17.13
N ASN A 240 -19.78 29.08 17.26
CA ASN A 240 -18.48 29.20 16.59
C ASN A 240 -17.50 28.09 17.01
N ARG A 241 -17.53 27.69 18.29
CA ARG A 241 -16.70 26.59 18.79
C ARG A 241 -17.15 25.24 18.26
N LEU A 242 -18.46 25.01 18.16
CA LEU A 242 -19.02 23.76 17.64
C LEU A 242 -18.66 23.59 16.16
N GLU A 243 -18.82 24.63 15.35
CA GLU A 243 -18.47 24.59 13.91
C GLU A 243 -16.97 24.33 13.68
N ALA A 244 -16.09 24.96 14.48
CA ALA A 244 -14.65 24.69 14.39
C ALA A 244 -14.30 23.24 14.77
N ARG A 245 -14.98 22.67 15.79
CA ARG A 245 -14.78 21.28 16.23
C ARG A 245 -15.28 20.28 15.19
N THR A 246 -16.45 20.51 14.59
CA THR A 246 -17.01 19.60 13.58
C THR A 246 -16.16 19.57 12.32
N SER A 247 -15.64 20.71 11.86
CA SER A 247 -14.74 20.76 10.71
C SER A 247 -13.42 20.02 10.96
N ALA A 248 -12.81 20.21 12.14
CA ALA A 248 -11.57 19.51 12.52
C ALA A 248 -11.79 17.98 12.60
N LEU A 249 -12.90 17.54 13.19
CA LEU A 249 -13.24 16.12 13.28
C LEU A 249 -13.48 15.51 11.89
N ALA A 250 -14.18 16.23 11.00
CA ALA A 250 -14.43 15.76 9.64
C ALA A 250 -13.12 15.59 8.84
N SER A 251 -12.17 16.53 8.97
CA SER A 251 -10.85 16.41 8.33
C SER A 251 -10.08 15.20 8.86
N SER A 252 -10.01 15.05 10.18
CA SER A 252 -9.31 13.93 10.81
C SER A 252 -9.93 12.57 10.46
N LEU A 253 -11.26 12.49 10.35
CA LEU A 253 -11.94 11.27 9.90
C LEU A 253 -11.62 10.96 8.44
N ALA A 254 -11.56 11.98 7.57
CA ALA A 254 -11.20 11.80 6.17
C ALA A 254 -9.76 11.28 6.01
N GLU A 255 -8.79 11.87 6.71
CA GLU A 255 -7.39 11.44 6.72
C GLU A 255 -7.24 10.00 7.24
N ALA A 256 -7.87 9.68 8.38
CA ALA A 256 -7.82 8.34 8.95
C ALA A 256 -8.47 7.29 8.03
N ASN A 257 -9.56 7.65 7.33
CA ASN A 257 -10.21 6.75 6.39
C ASN A 257 -9.33 6.52 5.15
N GLU A 258 -8.66 7.55 4.63
CA GLU A 258 -7.73 7.41 3.51
C GLU A 258 -6.54 6.50 3.88
N GLU A 259 -5.99 6.66 5.09
CA GLU A 259 -4.92 5.81 5.60
C GLU A 259 -5.38 4.35 5.76
N LEU A 260 -6.59 4.12 6.28
CA LEU A 260 -7.17 2.78 6.38
C LEU A 260 -7.38 2.13 5.00
N VAL A 261 -7.87 2.88 4.01
CA VAL A 261 -8.04 2.38 2.64
C VAL A 261 -6.69 2.01 2.03
N GLN A 262 -5.67 2.83 2.23
CA GLN A 262 -4.30 2.52 1.78
C GLN A 262 -3.76 1.24 2.42
N LEU A 263 -3.91 1.08 3.74
CA LEU A 263 -3.47 -0.12 4.47
C LEU A 263 -4.26 -1.38 4.09
N ALA A 264 -5.55 -1.24 3.75
CA ALA A 264 -6.41 -2.37 3.41
C ALA A 264 -6.17 -2.88 1.98
N LEU A 265 -5.76 -2.01 1.05
CA LEU A 265 -5.71 -2.31 -0.39
C LEU A 265 -4.30 -2.36 -0.99
N HIS A 266 -3.26 -1.98 -0.25
CA HIS A 266 -1.88 -1.98 -0.73
C HIS A 266 -0.96 -2.80 0.17
N ASP A 267 0.08 -3.37 -0.43
CA ASP A 267 1.19 -4.01 0.27
C ASP A 267 1.95 -2.97 1.09
N THR A 268 2.21 -3.30 2.36
CA THR A 268 2.81 -2.35 3.31
C THR A 268 4.25 -2.00 2.98
N LEU A 269 4.98 -2.92 2.33
CA LEU A 269 6.39 -2.75 1.96
C LEU A 269 6.54 -2.00 0.63
N THR A 270 5.97 -2.54 -0.46
CA THR A 270 6.19 -2.05 -1.82
C THR A 270 5.21 -0.94 -2.24
N LYS A 271 4.12 -0.74 -1.47
CA LYS A 271 3.00 0.18 -1.80
C LYS A 271 2.28 -0.16 -3.10
N LEU A 272 2.49 -1.36 -3.64
CA LEU A 272 1.72 -1.90 -4.75
C LEU A 272 0.34 -2.37 -4.28
N PRO A 273 -0.67 -2.44 -5.15
CA PRO A 273 -1.88 -3.20 -4.92
C PRO A 273 -1.62 -4.56 -4.26
N ASN A 274 -2.41 -4.88 -3.24
CA ASN A 274 -2.40 -6.21 -2.62
C ASN A 274 -3.40 -7.14 -3.32
N ARG A 275 -3.55 -8.37 -2.80
CA ARG A 275 -4.47 -9.38 -3.32
C ARG A 275 -5.91 -8.85 -3.50
N ILE A 276 -6.43 -8.12 -2.53
CA ILE A 276 -7.82 -7.63 -2.54
C ILE A 276 -8.02 -6.64 -3.70
N LEU A 277 -7.11 -5.67 -3.85
CA LEU A 277 -7.20 -4.70 -4.94
C LEU A 277 -6.93 -5.32 -6.31
N LEU A 278 -6.05 -6.34 -6.38
CA LEU A 278 -5.82 -7.08 -7.61
C LEU A 278 -7.10 -7.81 -8.07
N GLU A 279 -7.77 -8.53 -7.17
CA GLU A 279 -8.99 -9.28 -7.49
C GLU A 279 -10.09 -8.35 -8.01
N ASP A 280 -10.31 -7.18 -7.37
CA ASP A 280 -11.24 -6.14 -7.86
C ASP A 280 -10.88 -5.64 -9.27
N ARG A 281 -9.58 -5.40 -9.54
CA ARG A 281 -9.12 -4.96 -10.86
C ARG A 281 -9.29 -6.04 -11.92
N MET A 282 -9.09 -7.31 -11.57
CA MET A 282 -9.32 -8.44 -12.46
C MET A 282 -10.80 -8.59 -12.80
N GLU A 283 -11.70 -8.48 -11.83
CA GLU A 283 -13.15 -8.50 -12.07
C GLU A 283 -13.57 -7.37 -13.03
N GLN A 284 -13.07 -6.16 -12.82
CA GLN A 284 -13.31 -5.02 -13.71
C GLN A 284 -12.78 -5.26 -15.13
N ALA A 285 -11.59 -5.87 -15.25
CA ALA A 285 -10.99 -6.20 -16.55
C ALA A 285 -11.79 -7.28 -17.28
N ILE A 286 -12.25 -8.33 -16.60
CA ILE A 286 -13.13 -9.38 -17.15
C ILE A 286 -14.42 -8.77 -17.68
N GLU A 287 -15.10 -7.93 -16.89
CA GLU A 287 -16.31 -7.26 -17.35
C GLU A 287 -16.07 -6.35 -18.57
N SER A 288 -14.98 -5.59 -18.57
CA SER A 288 -14.61 -4.69 -19.66
C SER A 288 -14.30 -5.47 -20.95
N ALA A 289 -13.47 -6.51 -20.84
CA ALA A 289 -13.05 -7.36 -21.95
C ALA A 289 -14.22 -8.16 -22.52
N SER A 290 -15.10 -8.71 -21.67
CA SER A 290 -16.33 -9.40 -22.09
C SER A 290 -17.25 -8.49 -22.93
N ARG A 291 -17.47 -7.23 -22.48
CA ARG A 291 -18.28 -6.25 -23.23
C ARG A 291 -17.65 -5.85 -24.57
N ARG A 292 -16.33 -5.73 -24.63
CA ARG A 292 -15.58 -5.26 -25.82
C ARG A 292 -15.11 -6.38 -26.73
N LYS A 293 -15.27 -7.65 -26.33
CA LYS A 293 -14.62 -8.82 -26.96
C LYS A 293 -13.11 -8.62 -27.12
N GLY A 294 -12.47 -8.11 -26.06
CA GLY A 294 -11.02 -7.87 -26.00
C GLY A 294 -10.29 -8.95 -25.22
N TYR A 295 -8.96 -8.86 -25.22
CA TYR A 295 -8.06 -9.74 -24.48
C TYR A 295 -7.34 -8.96 -23.38
N PHE A 296 -6.98 -9.66 -22.31
CA PHE A 296 -5.99 -9.17 -21.35
C PHE A 296 -5.13 -10.35 -20.88
N ALA A 297 -3.91 -10.04 -20.47
CA ALA A 297 -2.95 -11.01 -19.97
C ALA A 297 -2.77 -10.85 -18.46
N VAL A 298 -2.68 -11.99 -17.77
CA VAL A 298 -2.24 -12.11 -16.39
C VAL A 298 -0.85 -12.72 -16.41
N LEU A 299 0.13 -11.93 -15.97
CA LEU A 299 1.52 -12.36 -15.86
C LEU A 299 1.82 -12.57 -14.38
N PHE A 300 2.01 -13.82 -13.97
CA PHE A 300 2.44 -14.19 -12.64
C PHE A 300 3.94 -14.37 -12.66
N PHE A 301 4.69 -13.72 -11.78
CA PHE A 301 6.14 -13.92 -11.76
C PHE A 301 6.72 -13.95 -10.36
N ASP A 302 7.75 -14.77 -10.26
CA ASP A 302 8.50 -15.07 -9.04
C ASP A 302 9.97 -14.70 -9.25
N LEU A 303 10.64 -14.26 -8.17
CA LEU A 303 12.05 -13.87 -8.22
C LEU A 303 12.94 -15.08 -7.93
N ASP A 304 13.64 -15.56 -8.95
CA ASP A 304 14.53 -16.71 -8.80
C ASP A 304 15.69 -16.35 -7.86
N GLY A 305 15.94 -17.21 -6.87
CA GLY A 305 17.06 -17.05 -5.93
C GLY A 305 16.83 -15.99 -4.85
N PHE A 306 15.65 -15.39 -4.72
CA PHE A 306 15.37 -14.38 -3.68
C PHE A 306 15.62 -14.91 -2.26
N LYS A 307 15.29 -16.18 -1.99
CA LYS A 307 15.62 -16.82 -0.70
C LYS A 307 17.13 -16.84 -0.43
N ALA A 308 17.95 -17.14 -1.44
CA ALA A 308 19.40 -17.14 -1.29
C ALA A 308 19.95 -15.73 -1.00
N VAL A 309 19.32 -14.69 -1.55
CA VAL A 309 19.64 -13.29 -1.22
C VAL A 309 19.32 -13.00 0.25
N ASN A 310 18.16 -13.40 0.74
CA ASN A 310 17.80 -13.24 2.15
C ASN A 310 18.74 -14.00 3.09
N ASP A 311 19.11 -15.22 2.73
CA ASP A 311 20.00 -16.07 3.52
C ASP A 311 21.43 -15.51 3.56
N ALA A 312 21.90 -14.90 2.45
CA ALA A 312 23.25 -14.35 2.35
C ALA A 312 23.39 -12.93 2.94
N TYR A 313 22.41 -12.06 2.73
CA TYR A 313 22.51 -10.61 3.04
C TYR A 313 21.47 -10.11 4.06
N GLY A 314 20.62 -11.00 4.56
CA GLY A 314 19.58 -10.70 5.53
C GLY A 314 18.30 -10.09 4.92
N HIS A 315 17.20 -10.21 5.67
CA HIS A 315 15.86 -9.78 5.22
C HIS A 315 15.75 -8.29 4.86
N HIS A 316 16.50 -7.41 5.53
CA HIS A 316 16.49 -5.97 5.20
C HIS A 316 17.02 -5.66 3.79
N THR A 317 17.97 -6.47 3.30
CA THR A 317 18.48 -6.37 1.93
C THR A 317 17.45 -6.88 0.94
N GLY A 318 16.78 -8.00 1.25
CA GLY A 318 15.66 -8.51 0.46
C GLY A 318 14.50 -7.53 0.38
N ASP A 319 14.12 -6.89 1.47
CA ASP A 319 13.07 -5.88 1.51
C ASP A 319 13.39 -4.68 0.60
N ALA A 320 14.63 -4.18 0.67
CA ALA A 320 15.08 -3.09 -0.19
C ALA A 320 15.15 -3.50 -1.67
N LEU A 321 15.54 -4.75 -1.96
CA LEU A 321 15.48 -5.32 -3.30
C LEU A 321 14.05 -5.33 -3.84
N LEU A 322 13.08 -5.81 -3.04
CA LEU A 322 11.66 -5.84 -3.43
C LEU A 322 11.09 -4.44 -3.69
N ILE A 323 11.47 -3.44 -2.89
CA ILE A 323 11.05 -2.04 -3.11
C ILE A 323 11.59 -1.52 -4.45
N ASP A 324 12.87 -1.75 -4.74
CA ASP A 324 13.49 -1.28 -5.99
C ASP A 324 12.87 -1.98 -7.20
N LEU A 325 12.70 -3.30 -7.14
CA LEU A 325 12.07 -4.08 -8.21
C LEU A 325 10.61 -3.66 -8.44
N ALA A 326 9.83 -3.42 -7.38
CA ALA A 326 8.46 -2.92 -7.49
C ALA A 326 8.40 -1.58 -8.25
N GLN A 327 9.36 -0.67 -7.99
CA GLN A 327 9.45 0.59 -8.73
C GLN A 327 9.85 0.39 -10.18
N ARG A 328 10.82 -0.49 -10.47
CA ARG A 328 11.25 -0.81 -11.84
C ARG A 328 10.11 -1.40 -12.67
N ILE A 329 9.43 -2.40 -12.13
CA ILE A 329 8.28 -3.04 -12.79
C ILE A 329 7.23 -1.98 -13.14
N ARG A 330 6.88 -1.12 -12.16
CA ARG A 330 5.90 -0.05 -12.38
C ARG A 330 6.34 0.96 -13.45
N GLN A 331 7.64 1.24 -13.59
CA GLN A 331 8.17 2.15 -14.61
C GLN A 331 8.22 1.51 -16.01
N THR A 332 8.34 0.18 -16.10
CA THR A 332 8.35 -0.56 -17.36
C THR A 332 6.94 -0.68 -17.97
N LEU A 333 5.90 -0.65 -17.13
CA LEU A 333 4.51 -0.84 -17.52
C LEU A 333 3.81 0.46 -17.93
N ARG A 334 2.69 0.34 -18.66
CA ARG A 334 1.86 1.49 -19.04
C ARG A 334 0.98 1.90 -17.86
N THR A 335 0.47 3.14 -17.88
CA THR A 335 -0.40 3.67 -16.83
C THR A 335 -1.70 2.87 -16.65
N GLN A 336 -2.17 2.17 -17.69
CA GLN A 336 -3.35 1.32 -17.65
C GLN A 336 -3.09 -0.09 -17.10
N ASP A 337 -1.84 -0.53 -17.08
CA ASP A 337 -1.47 -1.86 -16.60
C ASP A 337 -1.43 -1.80 -15.06
N THR A 338 -1.83 -2.89 -14.42
CA THR A 338 -1.81 -3.00 -12.96
C THR A 338 -0.71 -3.95 -12.54
N VAL A 339 0.15 -3.55 -11.61
CA VAL A 339 1.09 -4.43 -10.92
C VAL A 339 0.66 -4.60 -9.47
N ALA A 340 0.68 -5.82 -8.96
CA ALA A 340 0.32 -6.16 -7.59
C ALA A 340 1.39 -7.09 -6.98
N ARG A 341 1.47 -7.12 -5.64
CA ARG A 341 2.29 -8.07 -4.90
C ARG A 341 1.40 -8.92 -4.00
N LEU A 342 1.48 -10.24 -4.17
CA LEU A 342 0.68 -11.19 -3.38
C LEU A 342 1.30 -11.51 -2.01
N GLY A 343 2.63 -11.48 -1.95
CA GLY A 343 3.42 -11.79 -0.75
C GLY A 343 4.78 -12.36 -1.15
N GLY A 344 5.76 -12.34 -0.23
CA GLY A 344 7.09 -12.87 -0.51
C GLY A 344 7.73 -12.22 -1.74
N ASP A 345 8.15 -13.05 -2.68
CA ASP A 345 8.76 -12.76 -3.98
C ASP A 345 7.78 -12.78 -5.17
N GLU A 346 6.48 -12.93 -4.90
CA GLU A 346 5.45 -13.09 -5.94
C GLU A 346 4.80 -11.76 -6.34
N PHE A 347 4.82 -11.48 -7.63
CA PHE A 347 4.19 -10.32 -8.24
C PHE A 347 3.26 -10.73 -9.38
N ILE A 348 2.23 -9.92 -9.60
CA ILE A 348 1.28 -10.12 -10.68
C ILE A 348 1.15 -8.85 -11.49
N VAL A 349 1.15 -8.99 -12.81
CA VAL A 349 0.84 -7.91 -13.74
C VAL A 349 -0.41 -8.25 -14.55
N LEU A 350 -1.34 -7.32 -14.55
CA LEU A 350 -2.52 -7.31 -15.41
C LEU A 350 -2.27 -6.31 -16.54
N SER A 351 -2.20 -6.81 -17.77
CA SER A 351 -1.94 -5.99 -18.96
C SER A 351 -3.05 -6.17 -19.98
N GLU A 352 -3.65 -5.07 -20.44
CA GLU A 352 -4.53 -5.13 -21.61
C GLU A 352 -3.69 -5.40 -22.86
N VAL A 353 -4.11 -6.37 -23.68
CA VAL A 353 -3.39 -6.77 -24.90
C VAL A 353 -4.34 -6.77 -26.10
N ILE A 354 -3.82 -6.49 -27.29
CA ILE A 354 -4.63 -6.51 -28.52
C ILE A 354 -4.66 -7.95 -29.05
N GLU A 355 -3.49 -8.60 -29.07
CA GLU A 355 -3.33 -10.00 -29.43
C GLU A 355 -2.67 -10.77 -28.28
N PRO A 356 -2.98 -12.07 -28.08
CA PRO A 356 -2.36 -12.89 -27.03
C PRO A 356 -0.83 -12.89 -27.06
N THR A 357 -0.23 -12.77 -28.25
CA THR A 357 1.22 -12.70 -28.47
C THR A 357 1.86 -11.43 -27.91
N ASP A 358 1.10 -10.34 -27.74
CA ASP A 358 1.61 -9.09 -27.15
C ASP A 358 2.07 -9.29 -25.70
N ALA A 359 1.52 -10.28 -24.99
CA ALA A 359 1.89 -10.60 -23.62
C ALA A 359 3.36 -11.03 -23.49
N ALA A 360 3.93 -11.68 -24.53
CA ALA A 360 5.34 -12.03 -24.57
C ALA A 360 6.23 -10.79 -24.52
N ASN A 361 5.88 -9.74 -25.28
CA ASN A 361 6.62 -8.48 -25.28
C ASN A 361 6.56 -7.77 -23.91
N VAL A 362 5.48 -7.94 -23.16
CA VAL A 362 5.39 -7.43 -21.79
C VAL A 362 6.32 -8.24 -20.87
N ALA A 363 6.27 -9.57 -20.96
CA ALA A 363 7.13 -10.47 -20.18
C ALA A 363 8.62 -10.21 -20.44
N ASP A 364 9.05 -10.12 -21.70
CA ASP A 364 10.46 -9.86 -22.05
C ASP A 364 10.98 -8.56 -21.44
N ARG A 365 10.19 -7.48 -21.54
CA ARG A 365 10.56 -6.19 -20.94
C ARG A 365 10.66 -6.25 -19.42
N LEU A 366 9.80 -7.03 -18.77
CA LEU A 366 9.84 -7.23 -17.32
C LEU A 366 11.07 -8.04 -16.91
N ILE A 367 11.34 -9.14 -17.60
CA ILE A 367 12.51 -10.00 -17.35
C ILE A 367 13.80 -9.19 -17.53
N GLU A 368 13.92 -8.43 -18.61
CA GLU A 368 15.09 -7.57 -18.86
C GLU A 368 15.24 -6.47 -17.79
N ALA A 369 14.13 -5.90 -17.32
CA ALA A 369 14.16 -4.87 -16.27
C ALA A 369 14.57 -5.44 -14.90
N ILE A 370 14.13 -6.66 -14.58
CA ILE A 370 14.45 -7.36 -13.32
C ILE A 370 15.90 -7.85 -13.31
N ALA A 371 16.41 -8.35 -14.45
CA ALA A 371 17.77 -8.87 -14.57
C ALA A 371 18.88 -7.82 -14.37
N ARG A 372 18.54 -6.52 -14.37
CA ARG A 372 19.50 -5.44 -14.14
C ARG A 372 19.97 -5.44 -12.67
N PRO A 373 21.28 -5.31 -12.40
CA PRO A 373 21.79 -5.28 -11.03
C PRO A 373 21.10 -4.23 -10.14
N VAL A 374 20.88 -4.58 -8.87
CA VAL A 374 20.36 -3.67 -7.85
C VAL A 374 21.44 -3.38 -6.82
N MET A 375 21.76 -2.10 -6.63
CA MET A 375 22.67 -1.67 -5.59
C MET A 375 21.91 -1.51 -4.28
N VAL A 376 22.11 -2.44 -3.35
CA VAL A 376 21.46 -2.44 -2.03
C VAL A 376 22.53 -2.40 -0.94
N TYR A 377 22.56 -1.33 -0.14
CA TYR A 377 23.54 -1.14 0.95
C TYR A 377 25.02 -1.34 0.54
N GLY A 378 25.37 -1.05 -0.72
CA GLY A 378 26.73 -1.21 -1.25
C GLY A 378 27.05 -2.59 -1.84
N HIS A 379 26.08 -3.51 -1.84
CA HIS A 379 26.16 -4.79 -2.55
C HIS A 379 25.44 -4.72 -3.88
N GLU A 380 26.04 -5.30 -4.92
CA GLU A 380 25.39 -5.50 -6.21
C GLU A 380 24.69 -6.85 -6.20
N VAL A 381 23.36 -6.83 -6.24
CA VAL A 381 22.53 -8.04 -6.23
C VAL A 381 21.92 -8.24 -7.61
N LEU A 382 22.15 -9.41 -8.20
CA LEU A 382 21.43 -9.88 -9.37
C LEU A 382 20.38 -10.90 -8.96
N VAL A 383 19.17 -10.73 -9.48
CA VAL A 383 18.11 -11.73 -9.46
C VAL A 383 17.53 -11.86 -10.85
N THR A 384 16.97 -13.02 -11.12
CA THR A 384 16.24 -13.30 -12.35
C THR A 384 14.79 -13.57 -12.02
N SER A 385 13.94 -13.74 -13.03
CA SER A 385 12.54 -14.01 -12.81
C SER A 385 12.01 -15.08 -13.75
N SER A 386 11.15 -15.93 -13.20
CA SER A 386 10.34 -16.89 -13.94
C SER A 386 8.93 -16.33 -14.06
N VAL A 387 8.39 -16.24 -15.28
CA VAL A 387 7.09 -15.63 -15.58
C VAL A 387 6.13 -16.65 -16.19
N GLY A 388 4.91 -16.70 -15.69
CA GLY A 388 3.79 -17.47 -16.25
C GLY A 388 2.74 -16.54 -16.81
N ILE A 389 2.20 -16.86 -17.99
CA ILE A 389 1.24 -16.02 -18.70
C ILE A 389 -0.05 -16.78 -18.93
N ALA A 390 -1.18 -16.22 -18.47
CA ALA A 390 -2.52 -16.68 -18.83
C ALA A 390 -3.30 -15.56 -19.53
N ILE A 391 -4.04 -15.90 -20.59
CA ILE A 391 -4.76 -14.96 -21.45
C ILE A 391 -6.27 -15.14 -21.28
N TYR A 392 -6.97 -14.08 -20.89
CA TYR A 392 -8.43 -14.06 -20.93
C TYR A 392 -8.93 -13.83 -22.35
N PRO A 393 -9.96 -14.56 -22.83
CA PRO A 393 -10.72 -15.61 -22.14
C PRO A 393 -10.20 -17.04 -22.37
N ASN A 394 -9.13 -17.21 -23.14
CA ASN A 394 -8.66 -18.52 -23.62
C ASN A 394 -8.25 -19.46 -22.47
N ASP A 395 -7.55 -18.92 -21.48
CA ASP A 395 -6.95 -19.66 -20.38
C ASP A 395 -7.76 -19.52 -19.08
N GLY A 396 -8.99 -18.99 -19.16
CA GLY A 396 -9.88 -18.83 -18.01
C GLY A 396 -10.88 -17.68 -18.20
N GLU A 397 -12.09 -17.86 -17.67
CA GLU A 397 -13.16 -16.84 -17.74
C GLU A 397 -13.39 -16.10 -16.41
N ASP A 398 -12.78 -16.57 -15.33
CA ASP A 398 -12.88 -16.01 -13.99
C ASP A 398 -11.49 -15.76 -13.36
N THR A 399 -11.47 -14.89 -12.34
CA THR A 399 -10.25 -14.48 -11.64
C THR A 399 -9.45 -15.67 -11.09
N HIS A 400 -10.12 -16.66 -10.51
CA HIS A 400 -9.45 -17.79 -9.87
C HIS A 400 -8.79 -18.71 -10.90
N SER A 401 -9.49 -19.04 -11.99
CA SER A 401 -8.94 -19.84 -13.09
C SER A 401 -7.73 -19.17 -13.73
N LEU A 402 -7.81 -17.87 -14.04
CA LEU A 402 -6.68 -17.13 -14.64
C LEU A 402 -5.45 -17.08 -13.74
N LEU A 403 -5.63 -16.82 -12.44
CA LEU A 403 -4.52 -16.80 -11.48
C LEU A 403 -3.86 -18.18 -11.33
N THR A 404 -4.67 -19.23 -11.22
CA THR A 404 -4.18 -20.61 -11.06
C THR A 404 -3.39 -21.06 -12.30
N ASN A 405 -3.91 -20.73 -13.49
CA ASN A 405 -3.27 -21.11 -14.74
C ASN A 405 -1.99 -20.30 -15.01
N ALA A 406 -1.96 -19.00 -14.65
CA ALA A 406 -0.74 -18.20 -14.71
C ALA A 406 0.34 -18.72 -13.73
N ASP A 407 -0.05 -19.13 -12.52
CA ASP A 407 0.85 -19.74 -11.53
C ASP A 407 1.44 -21.07 -12.05
N ALA A 408 0.60 -21.95 -12.61
CA ALA A 408 1.06 -23.20 -13.22
C ALA A 408 2.07 -22.97 -14.36
N ALA A 409 1.84 -21.96 -15.20
CA ALA A 409 2.76 -21.57 -16.26
C ALA A 409 4.09 -21.01 -15.71
N MET A 410 4.04 -20.25 -14.61
CA MET A 410 5.23 -19.69 -13.97
C MET A 410 6.10 -20.80 -13.37
N TYR A 411 5.48 -21.78 -12.70
CA TYR A 411 6.17 -22.97 -12.22
C TYR A 411 6.78 -23.78 -13.37
N HIS A 412 6.08 -23.91 -14.50
CA HIS A 412 6.61 -24.55 -15.68
C HIS A 412 7.87 -23.84 -16.20
N ALA A 413 7.85 -22.50 -16.30
CA ALA A 413 9.02 -21.70 -16.68
C ALA A 413 10.20 -21.93 -15.73
N LYS A 414 9.93 -22.03 -14.41
CA LYS A 414 10.94 -22.31 -13.39
C LYS A 414 11.60 -23.69 -13.55
N ARG A 415 10.89 -24.67 -14.13
CA ARG A 415 11.44 -26.03 -14.41
C ARG A 415 12.34 -26.06 -15.65
N LEU A 416 12.10 -25.20 -16.64
CA LEU A 416 12.87 -25.15 -17.88
C LEU A 416 14.29 -24.54 -17.73
N GLY A 417 14.72 -24.29 -16.49
CA GLY A 417 16.04 -23.74 -16.18
C GLY A 417 16.00 -22.53 -15.23
N GLY A 418 14.81 -21.98 -14.97
CA GLY A 418 14.68 -20.66 -14.37
C GLY A 418 15.16 -19.59 -15.36
N THR A 419 14.66 -18.36 -15.24
CA THR A 419 14.78 -17.28 -16.25
C THR A 419 13.95 -17.50 -17.52
N GLY A 420 12.96 -16.64 -17.73
CA GLY A 420 12.14 -16.65 -18.94
C GLY A 420 10.64 -16.61 -18.64
N TYR A 421 9.84 -16.83 -19.68
CA TYR A 421 8.39 -16.92 -19.55
C TYR A 421 7.83 -18.22 -20.15
N SER A 422 6.64 -18.61 -19.71
CA SER A 422 5.85 -19.67 -20.34
C SER A 422 4.40 -19.23 -20.43
N PHE A 423 3.76 -19.48 -21.58
CA PHE A 423 2.31 -19.39 -21.70
C PHE A 423 1.67 -20.60 -21.06
N PHE A 424 0.49 -20.42 -20.46
CA PHE A 424 -0.27 -21.53 -19.93
C PHE A 424 -0.68 -22.49 -21.04
N GLU A 425 -0.41 -23.77 -20.80
CA GLU A 425 -0.99 -24.86 -21.56
C GLU A 425 -1.73 -25.79 -20.61
N PRO A 426 -2.89 -26.37 -20.99
CA PRO A 426 -3.65 -27.26 -20.13
C PRO A 426 -2.85 -28.46 -19.55
N SER A 427 -1.81 -28.91 -20.25
CA SER A 427 -0.85 -29.93 -19.79
C SER A 427 -0.15 -29.54 -18.48
N MET A 428 0.10 -28.26 -18.24
CA MET A 428 0.85 -27.77 -17.08
C MET A 428 0.14 -28.03 -15.75
N ASN A 429 -1.20 -27.99 -15.74
CA ASN A 429 -1.99 -28.32 -14.55
C ASN A 429 -1.97 -29.82 -14.21
N ALA A 430 -1.84 -30.68 -15.23
CA ALA A 430 -1.68 -32.12 -15.03
C ALA A 430 -0.32 -32.42 -14.38
N ASP A 431 0.76 -31.78 -14.86
CA ASP A 431 2.11 -31.97 -14.31
C ASP A 431 2.22 -31.63 -12.83
N ALA A 432 1.52 -30.58 -12.37
CA ALA A 432 1.58 -30.14 -10.97
C ALA A 432 0.92 -31.14 -10.02
N HIS A 433 -0.26 -31.68 -10.39
CA HIS A 433 -0.90 -32.76 -9.64
C HIS A 433 -0.05 -34.04 -9.69
N GLU A 434 0.48 -34.36 -10.86
CA GLU A 434 1.31 -35.54 -11.07
C GLU A 434 2.56 -35.52 -10.18
N GLN A 435 3.17 -34.36 -9.94
CA GLN A 435 4.32 -34.21 -9.05
C GLN A 435 3.98 -34.40 -7.56
N ILE A 436 2.80 -33.96 -7.12
CA ILE A 436 2.36 -34.17 -5.73
C ILE A 436 2.12 -35.66 -5.48
N GLU A 437 1.48 -36.35 -6.43
CA GLU A 437 1.33 -37.81 -6.38
C GLU A 437 2.70 -38.50 -6.40
N LEU A 438 3.59 -38.11 -7.31
CA LEU A 438 4.93 -38.69 -7.42
C LEU A 438 5.75 -38.50 -6.14
N LEU A 439 5.64 -37.35 -5.47
CA LEU A 439 6.28 -37.10 -4.17
C LEU A 439 5.70 -38.00 -3.07
N HIS A 440 4.37 -38.17 -3.03
CA HIS A 440 3.73 -39.06 -2.08
C HIS A 440 4.23 -40.50 -2.26
N ASP A 441 4.26 -40.98 -3.50
CA ASP A 441 4.72 -42.32 -3.83
C ASP A 441 6.22 -42.49 -3.56
N LEU A 442 7.04 -41.46 -3.83
CA LEU A 442 8.49 -41.50 -3.62
C LEU A 442 8.86 -41.68 -2.15
N ARG A 443 8.10 -41.09 -1.21
CA ARG A 443 8.30 -41.29 0.23
C ARG A 443 8.10 -42.75 0.65
N LEU A 444 7.19 -43.45 -0.03
CA LEU A 444 6.84 -44.84 0.26
C LEU A 444 7.73 -45.83 -0.53
N ALA A 445 8.42 -45.37 -1.57
CA ALA A 445 9.18 -46.21 -2.50
C ALA A 445 10.29 -47.01 -1.80
N GLN A 446 11.01 -46.38 -0.87
CA GLN A 446 12.10 -47.03 -0.13
C GLN A 446 11.57 -48.11 0.83
N GLU A 447 10.46 -47.85 1.53
CA GLU A 447 9.83 -48.82 2.46
C GLU A 447 9.20 -50.02 1.74
N ARG A 448 8.92 -49.86 0.44
CA ARG A 448 8.24 -50.85 -0.41
C ARG A 448 9.19 -51.55 -1.39
N ASP A 449 10.50 -51.43 -1.19
CA ASP A 449 11.54 -52.05 -2.03
C ASP A 449 11.36 -51.78 -3.54
N GLN A 450 10.97 -50.55 -3.90
CA GLN A 450 10.67 -50.18 -5.29
C GLN A 450 11.89 -49.64 -6.04
N PHE A 451 12.98 -49.31 -5.34
CA PHE A 451 14.21 -48.87 -5.98
C PHE A 451 15.03 -50.07 -6.45
N VAL A 452 15.59 -49.94 -7.66
CA VAL A 452 16.49 -50.92 -8.25
C VAL A 452 17.67 -50.21 -8.90
N LEU A 453 18.83 -50.86 -8.94
CA LEU A 453 20.01 -50.37 -9.66
C LEU A 453 20.11 -51.09 -11.01
N HIS A 454 20.22 -50.30 -12.08
CA HIS A 454 20.70 -50.77 -13.36
C HIS A 454 22.18 -50.41 -13.50
N TYR A 455 22.92 -51.20 -14.26
CA TYR A 455 24.36 -51.09 -14.39
C TYR A 455 24.70 -50.86 -15.85
N GLN A 456 25.38 -49.75 -16.15
CA GLN A 456 25.86 -49.46 -17.49
C GLN A 456 27.34 -49.80 -17.62
N PRO A 457 27.74 -50.62 -18.60
CA PRO A 457 29.13 -51.06 -18.71
C PRO A 457 30.07 -49.93 -19.15
N LYS A 458 31.26 -49.90 -18.53
CA LYS A 458 32.39 -49.07 -18.93
C LYS A 458 33.46 -49.96 -19.57
N TYR A 459 33.90 -49.62 -20.79
CA TYR A 459 34.89 -50.40 -21.53
C TYR A 459 36.23 -49.67 -21.59
N GLU A 460 37.32 -50.42 -21.55
CA GLU A 460 38.63 -49.88 -21.91
C GLU A 460 38.64 -49.48 -23.40
N ALA A 461 39.13 -48.29 -23.73
CA ALA A 461 39.19 -47.84 -25.13
C ALA A 461 40.26 -48.64 -25.93
N PRO A 462 40.06 -48.93 -27.24
CA PRO A 462 38.90 -48.61 -28.07
C PRO A 462 37.67 -49.48 -27.83
N ALA A 463 37.84 -50.76 -27.51
CA ALA A 463 36.78 -51.76 -27.30
C ALA A 463 37.36 -52.97 -26.55
N GLY A 464 38.12 -52.69 -25.50
CA GLY A 464 38.76 -53.67 -24.63
C GLY A 464 37.77 -54.32 -23.66
N PRO A 465 38.27 -55.01 -22.62
CA PRO A 465 37.40 -55.64 -21.63
C PRO A 465 36.56 -54.61 -20.86
N ILE A 466 35.48 -55.09 -20.26
CA ILE A 466 34.70 -54.32 -19.28
C ILE A 466 35.59 -54.04 -18.07
N MET A 467 35.70 -52.76 -17.71
CA MET A 467 36.45 -52.28 -16.56
C MET A 467 35.57 -52.14 -15.32
N GLY A 468 34.26 -52.04 -15.51
CA GLY A 468 33.33 -51.81 -14.43
C GLY A 468 31.97 -51.36 -14.93
N ALA A 469 31.17 -50.82 -14.01
CA ALA A 469 29.84 -50.32 -14.31
C ALA A 469 29.56 -48.99 -13.61
N GLU A 470 28.71 -48.18 -14.23
CA GLU A 470 28.02 -47.10 -13.53
C GLU A 470 26.68 -47.61 -12.98
N ALA A 471 26.45 -47.42 -11.69
CA ALA A 471 25.22 -47.77 -11.01
C ALA A 471 24.20 -46.63 -11.14
N LEU A 472 23.13 -46.92 -11.88
CA LEU A 472 22.10 -45.98 -12.26
C LEU A 472 20.79 -46.34 -11.57
N LEU A 473 20.34 -45.47 -10.67
CA LEU A 473 19.10 -45.67 -9.94
C LEU A 473 17.88 -45.68 -10.88
N ARG A 474 16.98 -46.62 -10.64
CA ARG A 474 15.67 -46.71 -11.29
C ARG A 474 14.61 -46.94 -10.23
N TRP A 475 13.40 -46.49 -10.51
CA TRP A 475 12.27 -46.68 -9.63
C TRP A 475 11.20 -47.54 -10.32
N ASN A 476 10.98 -48.75 -9.81
CA ASN A 476 9.94 -49.65 -10.30
C ASN A 476 8.58 -49.28 -9.68
N HIS A 477 7.89 -48.34 -10.32
CA HIS A 477 6.61 -47.83 -9.85
C HIS A 477 5.47 -48.82 -10.18
N PRO A 478 4.55 -49.13 -9.23
CA PRO A 478 3.48 -50.11 -9.45
C PRO A 478 2.56 -49.79 -10.63
N THR A 479 2.28 -48.50 -10.86
CA THR A 479 1.36 -48.04 -11.91
C THR A 479 2.07 -47.41 -13.11
N ARG A 480 3.29 -46.89 -12.93
CA ARG A 480 4.03 -46.14 -13.99
C ARG A 480 5.14 -46.97 -14.63
N GLY A 481 5.40 -48.18 -14.13
CA GLY A 481 6.49 -49.02 -14.59
C GLY A 481 7.84 -48.46 -14.15
N LEU A 482 8.88 -48.65 -14.97
CA LEU A 482 10.24 -48.24 -14.65
C LEU A 482 10.44 -46.73 -14.90
N VAL A 483 10.44 -45.95 -13.82
CA VAL A 483 10.65 -44.49 -13.83
C VAL A 483 12.15 -44.18 -13.79
N GLY A 484 12.59 -43.31 -14.71
CA GLY A 484 13.97 -42.85 -14.81
C GLY A 484 14.34 -41.75 -13.80
N PRO A 485 15.64 -41.57 -13.50
CA PRO A 485 16.12 -40.65 -12.48
C PRO A 485 15.70 -39.19 -12.72
N ASP A 486 15.66 -38.76 -13.99
CA ASP A 486 15.32 -37.38 -14.38
C ASP A 486 13.95 -36.91 -13.85
N GLN A 487 13.01 -37.84 -13.61
CA GLN A 487 11.67 -37.52 -13.14
C GLN A 487 11.58 -37.35 -11.62
N PHE A 488 12.36 -38.10 -10.83
CA PHE A 488 12.18 -38.14 -9.37
C PHE A 488 13.39 -37.64 -8.56
N ILE A 489 14.60 -37.62 -9.11
CA ILE A 489 15.79 -37.08 -8.42
C ILE A 489 15.62 -35.60 -8.07
N PRO A 490 15.13 -34.71 -8.96
CA PRO A 490 14.91 -33.30 -8.60
C PRO A 490 13.93 -33.11 -7.44
N ILE A 491 12.92 -33.99 -7.35
CA ILE A 491 11.94 -34.00 -6.25
C ILE A 491 12.61 -34.49 -4.96
N ALA A 492 13.43 -35.53 -5.05
CA ALA A 492 14.16 -36.09 -3.93
C ALA A 492 15.14 -35.07 -3.32
N GLU A 493 15.83 -34.29 -4.15
CA GLU A 493 16.76 -33.26 -3.69
C GLU A 493 16.04 -32.11 -2.98
N LYS A 494 14.98 -31.57 -3.58
CA LYS A 494 14.19 -30.46 -2.99
C LYS A 494 13.56 -30.84 -1.65
N THR A 495 13.23 -32.11 -1.46
CA THR A 495 12.56 -32.60 -0.25
C THR A 495 13.51 -33.26 0.76
N GLY A 496 14.80 -33.39 0.42
CA GLY A 496 15.81 -34.04 1.25
C GLY A 496 15.78 -35.58 1.24
N LEU A 497 14.82 -36.21 0.53
CA LEU A 497 14.75 -37.67 0.37
C LEU A 497 15.97 -38.26 -0.34
N ILE A 498 16.70 -37.45 -1.11
CA ILE A 498 17.93 -37.87 -1.79
C ILE A 498 19.00 -38.39 -0.81
N LEU A 499 18.98 -37.96 0.45
CA LEU A 499 19.93 -38.44 1.46
C LEU A 499 19.69 -39.92 1.81
N SER A 500 18.44 -40.31 2.05
CA SER A 500 18.09 -41.70 2.40
C SER A 500 18.18 -42.62 1.18
N ILE A 501 17.77 -42.12 0.00
CA ILE A 501 17.92 -42.82 -1.28
C ILE A 501 19.41 -43.05 -1.57
N GLY A 502 20.23 -42.02 -1.40
CA GLY A 502 21.67 -42.09 -1.58
C GLY A 502 22.37 -43.11 -0.70
N GLU A 503 22.00 -43.16 0.58
CA GLU A 503 22.49 -44.21 1.50
C GLU A 503 22.11 -45.61 1.01
N TRP A 504 20.87 -45.80 0.55
CA TRP A 504 20.43 -47.06 -0.02
C TRP A 504 21.23 -47.43 -1.29
N VAL A 505 21.43 -46.48 -2.21
CA VAL A 505 22.20 -46.68 -3.46
C VAL A 505 23.63 -47.12 -3.15
N ILE A 506 24.33 -46.46 -2.22
CA ILE A 506 25.71 -46.80 -1.86
C ILE A 506 25.79 -48.21 -1.26
N ASN A 507 24.85 -48.56 -0.36
CA ASN A 507 24.81 -49.90 0.22
C ASN A 507 24.54 -50.97 -0.86
N GLU A 508 23.56 -50.74 -1.73
CA GLU A 508 23.19 -51.70 -2.77
C GLU A 508 24.29 -51.88 -3.82
N ALA A 509 24.96 -50.79 -4.22
CA ALA A 509 26.14 -50.85 -5.08
C ALA A 509 27.28 -51.66 -4.44
N CYS A 510 27.56 -51.45 -3.14
CA CYS A 510 28.56 -52.25 -2.42
C CYS A 510 28.15 -53.72 -2.31
N ARG A 511 26.87 -54.02 -2.01
CA ARG A 511 26.33 -55.38 -1.98
C ARG A 511 26.56 -56.07 -3.34
N GLN A 512 26.21 -55.40 -4.43
CA GLN A 512 26.36 -55.95 -5.78
C GLN A 512 27.84 -56.14 -6.16
N MET A 513 28.72 -55.19 -5.83
CA MET A 513 30.15 -55.32 -6.09
C MET A 513 30.74 -56.55 -5.38
N ARG A 514 30.32 -56.80 -4.14
CA ARG A 514 30.75 -58.00 -3.39
C ARG A 514 30.30 -59.29 -4.09
N GLU A 515 29.11 -59.33 -4.67
CA GLU A 515 28.66 -60.48 -5.46
C GLU A 515 29.53 -60.68 -6.71
N TRP A 516 29.89 -59.61 -7.41
CA TRP A 516 30.77 -59.68 -8.58
C TRP A 516 32.19 -60.08 -8.23
N ILE A 517 32.75 -59.61 -7.10
CA ILE A 517 34.04 -60.07 -6.57
C ILE A 517 34.01 -61.58 -6.33
N ASN A 518 32.95 -62.09 -5.69
CA ASN A 518 32.79 -63.51 -5.41
C ASN A 518 32.62 -64.34 -6.70
N ALA A 519 32.08 -63.73 -7.76
CA ALA A 519 31.98 -64.32 -9.10
C ALA A 519 33.30 -64.25 -9.92
N GLY A 520 34.40 -63.76 -9.34
CA GLY A 520 35.71 -63.70 -9.96
C GLY A 520 36.08 -62.34 -10.59
N GLN A 521 35.18 -61.35 -10.52
CA GLN A 521 35.35 -60.03 -11.14
C GLN A 521 35.95 -58.99 -10.18
N GLY A 522 36.97 -59.40 -9.42
CA GLY A 522 37.62 -58.56 -8.41
C GLY A 522 38.41 -57.35 -8.96
N HIS A 523 38.52 -57.22 -10.28
CA HIS A 523 39.19 -56.11 -10.94
C HIS A 523 38.22 -55.01 -11.42
N TRP A 524 36.91 -55.24 -11.33
CA TRP A 524 35.91 -54.25 -11.73
C TRP A 524 35.74 -53.14 -10.68
N THR A 525 35.25 -52.00 -11.15
CA THR A 525 34.80 -50.89 -10.31
C THR A 525 33.31 -50.61 -10.51
N ILE A 526 32.60 -50.23 -9.45
CA ILE A 526 31.25 -49.66 -9.55
C ILE A 526 31.31 -48.17 -9.25
N ALA A 527 30.77 -47.37 -10.15
CA ALA A 527 30.66 -45.94 -9.98
C ALA A 527 29.25 -45.54 -9.50
N VAL A 528 29.18 -44.62 -8.53
CA VAL A 528 27.93 -44.14 -7.93
C VAL A 528 27.91 -42.61 -7.97
N ASN A 529 26.84 -42.06 -8.55
CA ASN A 529 26.57 -40.63 -8.59
C ASN A 529 26.20 -40.07 -7.20
N ILE A 530 26.80 -38.94 -6.83
CA ILE A 530 26.55 -38.26 -5.56
C ILE A 530 25.99 -36.86 -5.83
N SER A 531 24.76 -36.61 -5.37
CA SER A 531 24.14 -35.29 -5.46
C SER A 531 24.88 -34.22 -4.65
N ALA A 532 24.69 -32.95 -5.00
CA ALA A 532 25.26 -31.82 -4.25
C ALA A 532 24.82 -31.81 -2.78
N LEU A 533 23.57 -32.20 -2.49
CA LEU A 533 23.04 -32.25 -1.13
C LEU A 533 23.68 -33.37 -0.31
N GLN A 534 23.87 -34.56 -0.89
CA GLN A 534 24.60 -35.65 -0.23
C GLN A 534 26.06 -35.28 0.01
N PHE A 535 26.71 -34.65 -0.97
CA PHE A 535 28.12 -34.25 -0.88
C PHE A 535 28.38 -33.25 0.26
N ALA A 536 27.47 -32.30 0.46
CA ALA A 536 27.52 -31.35 1.56
C ALA A 536 27.17 -31.95 2.94
N HIS A 537 26.58 -33.16 2.98
CA HIS A 537 26.10 -33.75 4.21
C HIS A 537 27.25 -34.36 5.03
N ALA A 538 27.30 -34.02 6.33
CA ALA A 538 28.41 -34.40 7.22
C ALA A 538 28.59 -35.92 7.38
N SER A 539 27.53 -36.72 7.17
CA SER A 539 27.57 -38.17 7.33
C SER A 539 28.08 -38.93 6.11
N LEU A 540 28.28 -38.31 4.93
CA LEU A 540 28.59 -39.04 3.70
C LEU A 540 29.81 -39.97 3.84
N VAL A 541 30.90 -39.46 4.42
CA VAL A 541 32.14 -40.23 4.64
C VAL A 541 31.88 -41.44 5.53
N GLU A 542 31.02 -41.28 6.54
CA GLU A 542 30.64 -42.35 7.46
C GLU A 542 29.74 -43.39 6.79
N THR A 543 28.79 -42.95 5.96
CA THR A 543 27.92 -43.81 5.17
C THR A 543 28.74 -44.68 4.21
N VAL A 544 29.69 -44.08 3.47
CA VAL A 544 30.58 -44.82 2.56
C VAL A 544 31.44 -45.82 3.32
N ARG A 545 32.08 -45.39 4.42
CA ARG A 545 32.89 -46.26 5.28
C ARG A 545 32.08 -47.45 5.81
N ALA A 546 30.86 -47.20 6.28
CA ALA A 546 29.99 -48.22 6.82
C ALA A 546 29.54 -49.22 5.74
N ALA A 547 29.21 -48.76 4.54
CA ALA A 547 28.79 -49.62 3.42
C ALA A 547 29.94 -50.53 2.95
N LEU A 548 31.14 -49.97 2.76
CA LEU A 548 32.35 -50.74 2.41
C LEU A 548 32.64 -51.82 3.45
N ALA A 549 32.62 -51.46 4.74
CA ALA A 549 32.87 -52.42 5.83
C ALA A 549 31.78 -53.49 5.94
N ARG A 550 30.51 -53.12 5.76
CA ARG A 550 29.35 -54.03 5.84
C ARG A 550 29.38 -55.12 4.78
N HIS A 551 29.79 -54.77 3.56
CA HIS A 551 29.84 -55.69 2.42
C HIS A 551 31.26 -56.19 2.12
N ASP A 552 32.22 -55.86 2.99
CA ASP A 552 33.65 -56.19 2.87
C ASP A 552 34.31 -55.65 1.58
N VAL A 553 33.72 -54.71 0.86
CA VAL A 553 34.21 -54.30 -0.48
C VAL A 553 35.55 -53.58 -0.37
N PRO A 554 36.58 -53.98 -1.15
CA PRO A 554 37.82 -53.21 -1.25
C PRO A 554 37.52 -51.78 -1.71
N PRO A 555 38.00 -50.73 -1.01
CA PRO A 555 37.65 -49.35 -1.34
C PRO A 555 37.92 -48.95 -2.80
N ALA A 556 38.98 -49.48 -3.41
CA ALA A 556 39.35 -49.21 -4.79
C ALA A 556 38.33 -49.73 -5.83
N CYS A 557 37.38 -50.58 -5.44
CA CYS A 557 36.30 -51.05 -6.32
C CYS A 557 35.10 -50.10 -6.33
N LEU A 558 35.08 -49.03 -5.53
CA LEU A 558 34.01 -48.04 -5.48
C LEU A 558 34.53 -46.69 -6.00
N THR A 559 33.92 -46.20 -7.08
CA THR A 559 34.12 -44.85 -7.60
C THR A 559 32.95 -43.97 -7.17
N LEU A 560 33.22 -42.80 -6.63
CA LEU A 560 32.21 -41.79 -6.35
C LEU A 560 32.29 -40.70 -7.43
N GLU A 561 31.17 -40.49 -8.13
CA GLU A 561 31.05 -39.49 -9.18
C GLU A 561 30.41 -38.23 -8.61
N VAL A 562 31.07 -37.09 -8.82
CA VAL A 562 30.63 -35.78 -8.32
C VAL A 562 30.73 -34.80 -9.47
N THR A 563 29.64 -34.08 -9.74
CA THR A 563 29.63 -33.09 -10.82
C THR A 563 30.63 -31.97 -10.58
N GLU A 564 31.17 -31.41 -11.66
CA GLU A 564 32.11 -30.28 -11.62
C GLU A 564 31.58 -29.13 -10.74
N SER A 565 30.33 -28.73 -10.95
CA SER A 565 29.67 -27.66 -10.19
C SER A 565 29.59 -27.95 -8.69
N THR A 566 29.34 -29.21 -8.31
CA THR A 566 29.31 -29.64 -6.91
C THR A 566 30.69 -29.55 -6.28
N ALA A 567 31.72 -30.01 -6.98
CA ALA A 567 33.10 -29.94 -6.51
C ALA A 567 33.58 -28.49 -6.33
N MET A 568 33.12 -27.56 -7.20
CA MET A 568 33.59 -26.17 -7.24
C MET A 568 32.79 -25.19 -6.36
N ARG A 569 31.59 -25.54 -5.87
CA ARG A 569 30.71 -24.62 -5.11
C ARG A 569 31.34 -24.02 -3.85
N ASP A 570 32.03 -24.83 -3.06
CA ASP A 570 32.86 -24.42 -1.93
C ASP A 570 34.18 -25.22 -1.97
N ALA A 571 35.14 -24.71 -2.74
CA ALA A 571 36.33 -25.48 -3.09
C ALA A 571 37.16 -25.93 -1.87
N GLU A 572 37.20 -25.17 -0.77
CA GLU A 572 37.95 -25.59 0.44
C GLU A 572 37.21 -26.68 1.22
N ALA A 573 35.89 -26.53 1.42
CA ALA A 573 35.09 -27.55 2.08
C ALA A 573 35.02 -28.84 1.26
N SER A 574 34.79 -28.73 -0.06
CA SER A 574 34.79 -29.84 -1.00
C SER A 574 36.12 -30.60 -0.99
N LEU A 575 37.24 -29.87 -0.99
CA LEU A 575 38.57 -30.48 -0.92
C LEU A 575 38.77 -31.29 0.37
N ALA A 576 38.27 -30.79 1.52
CA ALA A 576 38.35 -31.51 2.79
C ALA A 576 37.55 -32.81 2.76
N VAL A 577 36.34 -32.79 2.21
CA VAL A 577 35.48 -33.97 2.06
C VAL A 577 36.11 -34.99 1.11
N LEU A 578 36.56 -34.55 -0.08
CA LEU A 578 37.18 -35.41 -1.07
C LEU A 578 38.48 -36.05 -0.57
N LYS A 579 39.30 -35.33 0.20
CA LYS A 579 40.49 -35.92 0.85
C LYS A 579 40.13 -36.99 1.87
N ARG A 580 39.04 -36.81 2.62
CA ARG A 580 38.56 -37.83 3.57
C ARG A 580 38.04 -39.06 2.85
N LEU A 581 37.29 -38.89 1.77
CA LEU A 581 36.81 -39.99 0.93
C LEU A 581 37.98 -40.73 0.28
N SER A 582 38.86 -40.02 -0.43
CA SER A 582 40.08 -40.59 -1.01
C SER A 582 40.98 -41.27 0.04
N GLY A 583 41.03 -40.74 1.26
CA GLY A 583 41.72 -41.36 2.39
C GLY A 583 41.13 -42.70 2.87
N LEU A 584 39.87 -43.01 2.54
CA LEU A 584 39.30 -44.36 2.70
C LEU A 584 39.80 -45.34 1.63
N GLY A 585 40.35 -44.82 0.52
CA GLY A 585 40.83 -45.59 -0.63
C GLY A 585 39.83 -45.73 -1.77
N VAL A 586 38.71 -44.99 -1.75
CA VAL A 586 37.78 -44.92 -2.89
C VAL A 586 38.32 -44.02 -4.01
N THR A 587 37.95 -44.33 -5.24
CA THR A 587 38.25 -43.50 -6.41
C THR A 587 37.24 -42.36 -6.53
N ILE A 588 37.71 -41.22 -7.02
CA ILE A 588 36.88 -40.03 -7.22
C ILE A 588 36.89 -39.70 -8.70
N SER A 589 35.69 -39.58 -9.27
CA SER A 589 35.48 -39.14 -10.64
C SER A 589 34.80 -37.78 -10.67
N ILE A 590 35.31 -36.87 -11.51
CA ILE A 590 34.66 -35.60 -11.77
C ILE A 590 33.76 -35.75 -12.98
N ASP A 591 32.46 -35.56 -12.75
CA ASP A 591 31.41 -35.74 -13.74
C ASP A 591 30.97 -34.41 -14.38
N ASP A 592 30.31 -34.48 -15.53
CA ASP A 592 29.81 -33.36 -16.33
C ASP A 592 30.86 -32.28 -16.67
N PHE A 593 32.14 -32.68 -16.82
CA PHE A 593 33.23 -31.72 -16.94
C PHE A 593 33.16 -30.91 -18.24
N GLY A 594 33.26 -29.58 -18.13
CA GLY A 594 33.21 -28.62 -19.24
C GLY A 594 31.90 -27.84 -19.33
N THR A 595 30.88 -28.23 -18.57
CA THR A 595 29.58 -27.53 -18.52
C THR A 595 29.56 -26.38 -17.49
N GLY A 596 30.56 -26.31 -16.61
CA GLY A 596 30.67 -25.32 -15.53
C GLY A 596 31.88 -24.37 -15.62
N TYR A 597 32.00 -23.47 -14.65
CA TYR A 597 33.14 -22.57 -14.51
C TYR A 597 34.27 -23.22 -13.68
N SER A 598 35.13 -24.00 -14.34
CA SER A 598 36.30 -24.58 -13.68
C SER A 598 37.41 -23.56 -13.44
N SER A 599 37.83 -23.44 -12.18
CA SER A 599 39.15 -22.89 -11.87
C SER A 599 40.18 -24.00 -11.98
N LEU A 600 40.98 -24.00 -13.05
CA LEU A 600 42.09 -24.94 -13.28
C LEU A 600 43.02 -25.09 -12.07
N LEU A 601 43.14 -24.02 -11.26
CA LEU A 601 43.92 -24.02 -10.03
C LEU A 601 43.36 -25.00 -8.98
N TYR A 602 42.04 -25.11 -8.87
CA TYR A 602 41.39 -26.00 -7.91
C TYR A 602 41.33 -27.43 -8.42
N LEU A 603 41.10 -27.65 -9.71
CA LEU A 603 41.13 -28.98 -10.32
C LEU A 603 42.47 -29.70 -10.03
N LYS A 604 43.60 -28.98 -10.14
CA LYS A 604 44.93 -29.49 -9.79
C LYS A 604 45.07 -29.94 -8.32
N ARG A 605 44.26 -29.40 -7.41
CA ARG A 605 44.32 -29.70 -5.97
C ARG A 605 43.39 -30.85 -5.58
N LEU A 606 42.38 -31.16 -6.39
CA LEU A 606 41.41 -32.21 -6.08
C LEU A 606 42.08 -33.59 -6.12
N PRO A 607 41.80 -34.49 -5.16
CA PRO A 607 42.27 -35.87 -5.21
C PRO A 607 41.41 -36.72 -6.17
N ALA A 608 41.11 -36.18 -7.35
CA ALA A 608 40.40 -36.90 -8.40
C ALA A 608 41.36 -37.86 -9.11
N THR A 609 40.82 -39.00 -9.54
CA THR A 609 41.55 -40.02 -10.31
C THR A 609 41.01 -40.17 -11.72
N GLU A 610 39.77 -39.71 -11.93
CA GLU A 610 39.01 -39.88 -13.16
C GLU A 610 38.29 -38.58 -13.51
N LEU A 611 38.15 -38.31 -14.81
CA LEU A 611 37.41 -37.18 -15.37
C LEU A 611 36.50 -37.72 -16.47
N LYS A 612 35.19 -37.47 -16.35
CA LYS A 612 34.18 -37.85 -17.32
C LYS A 612 33.84 -36.66 -18.21
N ILE A 613 33.84 -36.89 -19.53
CA ILE A 613 33.45 -35.91 -20.54
C ILE A 613 31.93 -36.05 -20.74
N ASP A 614 31.21 -34.94 -20.54
CA ASP A 614 29.75 -34.91 -20.68
C ASP A 614 29.29 -35.33 -22.08
N ARG A 615 28.16 -36.04 -22.13
CA ARG A 615 27.52 -36.50 -23.36
C ARG A 615 27.17 -35.35 -24.34
N GLY A 616 26.93 -34.14 -23.84
CA GLY A 616 26.58 -32.97 -24.65
C GLY A 616 27.68 -32.60 -25.64
N PHE A 617 28.95 -32.74 -25.22
CA PHE A 617 30.11 -32.54 -26.11
C PHE A 617 30.31 -33.72 -27.06
N VAL A 618 30.08 -34.96 -26.59
CA VAL A 618 30.25 -36.17 -27.42
C VAL A 618 29.22 -36.25 -28.54
N ASN A 619 27.97 -35.87 -28.28
CA ASN A 619 26.89 -35.88 -29.27
C ASN A 619 27.12 -34.95 -30.46
N GLN A 620 27.88 -33.87 -30.28
CA GLN A 620 28.09 -32.85 -31.31
C GLN A 620 29.39 -33.04 -32.12
N LEU A 621 30.22 -34.03 -31.77
CA LEU A 621 31.49 -34.34 -32.42
C LEU A 621 31.41 -34.55 -33.95
N GLU A 622 30.26 -34.96 -34.48
CA GLU A 622 30.10 -35.24 -35.91
C GLU A 622 29.67 -34.00 -36.72
N ASN A 623 29.12 -32.97 -36.08
CA ASN A 623 28.46 -31.84 -36.74
C ASN A 623 29.15 -30.49 -36.51
N ASP A 624 29.95 -30.33 -35.44
CA ASP A 624 30.58 -29.06 -35.07
C ASP A 624 32.10 -29.20 -34.85
N ASN A 625 32.89 -28.31 -35.46
CA ASN A 625 34.34 -28.25 -35.28
C ASN A 625 34.73 -27.65 -33.91
N GLU A 626 33.86 -26.84 -33.29
CA GLU A 626 34.14 -26.21 -32.00
C GLU A 626 34.13 -27.24 -30.85
N ASP A 627 33.13 -28.13 -30.80
CA ASP A 627 33.06 -29.17 -29.77
C ASP A 627 34.18 -30.19 -29.87
N ALA A 628 34.62 -30.53 -31.10
CA ALA A 628 35.81 -31.35 -31.31
C ALA A 628 37.08 -30.70 -30.72
N ALA A 629 37.19 -29.37 -30.77
CA ALA A 629 38.30 -28.63 -30.17
C ALA A 629 38.20 -28.61 -28.63
N ILE A 630 36.98 -28.45 -28.08
CA ILE A 630 36.75 -28.49 -26.63
C ILE A 630 37.11 -29.87 -26.06
N VAL A 631 36.59 -30.95 -26.67
CA VAL A 631 36.90 -32.33 -26.24
C VAL A 631 38.42 -32.58 -26.31
N SER A 632 39.09 -32.14 -27.37
CA SER A 632 40.55 -32.26 -27.48
C SER A 632 41.29 -31.51 -26.37
N ALA A 633 40.81 -30.32 -25.98
CA ALA A 633 41.39 -29.53 -24.90
C ALA A 633 41.17 -30.18 -23.53
N ILE A 634 39.98 -30.73 -23.27
CA ILE A 634 39.66 -31.47 -22.04
C ILE A 634 40.57 -32.70 -21.90
N VAL A 635 40.70 -33.48 -22.98
CA VAL A 635 41.57 -34.66 -23.02
C VAL A 635 43.02 -34.28 -22.72
N ALA A 636 43.53 -33.25 -23.40
CA ALA A 636 44.90 -32.78 -23.17
C ALA A 636 45.12 -32.29 -21.72
N LEU A 637 44.15 -31.59 -21.13
CA LEU A 637 44.20 -31.14 -19.75
C LEU A 637 44.24 -32.32 -18.76
N ALA A 638 43.34 -33.29 -18.93
CA ALA A 638 43.24 -34.46 -18.07
C ALA A 638 44.53 -35.30 -18.11
N GLN A 639 45.13 -35.48 -19.30
CA GLN A 639 46.43 -36.14 -19.46
C GLN A 639 47.54 -35.40 -18.71
N GLN A 640 47.60 -34.06 -18.78
CA GLN A 640 48.59 -33.27 -18.04
C GLN A 640 48.42 -33.35 -16.51
N LEU A 641 47.20 -33.62 -16.05
CA LEU A 641 46.89 -33.83 -14.63
C LEU A 641 47.01 -35.29 -14.19
N ASN A 642 47.37 -36.21 -15.10
CA ASN A 642 47.41 -37.67 -14.89
C ASN A 642 46.07 -38.24 -14.40
N LEU A 643 44.96 -37.71 -14.92
CA LEU A 643 43.62 -38.23 -14.68
C LEU A 643 43.27 -39.25 -15.76
N ARG A 644 42.56 -40.33 -15.39
CA ARG A 644 41.93 -41.21 -16.38
C ARG A 644 40.74 -40.51 -17.02
N ILE A 645 40.59 -40.67 -18.32
CA ILE A 645 39.55 -39.99 -19.10
C ILE A 645 38.48 -41.00 -19.49
N VAL A 646 37.25 -40.68 -19.14
CA VAL A 646 36.07 -41.45 -19.54
C VAL A 646 35.20 -40.58 -20.43
N ALA A 647 34.81 -41.09 -21.59
CA ALA A 647 33.87 -40.40 -22.46
C ALA A 647 32.49 -41.04 -22.39
N GLU A 648 31.47 -40.23 -22.10
CA GLU A 648 30.09 -40.66 -21.98
C GLU A 648 29.27 -40.38 -23.23
N GLY A 649 28.13 -41.07 -23.37
CA GLY A 649 27.21 -40.83 -24.48
C GLY A 649 27.78 -41.28 -25.83
N VAL A 650 28.65 -42.28 -25.87
CA VAL A 650 29.13 -42.85 -27.13
C VAL A 650 28.01 -43.67 -27.81
N GLU A 651 27.45 -43.13 -28.87
CA GLU A 651 26.32 -43.70 -29.62
C GLU A 651 26.73 -44.20 -31.01
N THR A 652 27.81 -43.67 -31.60
CA THR A 652 28.25 -44.04 -32.96
C THR A 652 29.69 -44.56 -32.99
N ALA A 653 29.98 -45.41 -33.98
CA ALA A 653 31.34 -45.91 -34.21
C ALA A 653 32.33 -44.78 -34.58
N ALA A 654 31.84 -43.67 -35.14
CA ALA A 654 32.68 -42.53 -35.47
C ALA A 654 33.12 -41.77 -34.20
N GLN A 655 32.20 -41.52 -33.26
CA GLN A 655 32.50 -40.97 -31.94
C GLN A 655 33.52 -41.84 -31.19
N GLN A 656 33.29 -43.16 -31.15
CA GLN A 656 34.20 -44.12 -30.51
C GLN A 656 35.62 -44.02 -31.09
N LYS A 657 35.74 -44.00 -32.42
CA LYS A 657 37.04 -43.90 -33.11
C LYS A 657 37.73 -42.57 -32.83
N PHE A 658 36.98 -41.47 -32.82
CA PHE A 658 37.50 -40.14 -32.54
C PHE A 658 38.05 -40.04 -31.11
N LEU A 659 37.25 -40.44 -30.12
CA LEU A 659 37.60 -40.41 -28.70
C LEU A 659 38.79 -41.31 -28.36
N THR A 660 38.85 -42.50 -28.97
CA THR A 660 40.03 -43.38 -28.86
C THR A 660 41.26 -42.71 -29.47
N GLY A 661 41.13 -42.09 -30.65
CA GLY A 661 42.22 -41.42 -31.33
C GLY A 661 42.80 -40.23 -30.55
N LEU A 662 41.98 -39.56 -29.75
CA LEU A 662 42.41 -38.50 -28.82
C LEU A 662 43.12 -39.03 -27.57
N GLY A 663 42.94 -40.31 -27.25
CA GLY A 663 43.53 -40.95 -26.07
C GLY A 663 42.64 -40.94 -24.84
N CYS A 664 41.32 -41.10 -25.01
CA CYS A 664 40.43 -41.45 -23.89
C CYS A 664 40.75 -42.87 -23.39
N ASP A 665 40.77 -43.08 -22.08
CA ASP A 665 41.10 -44.38 -21.47
C ASP A 665 39.91 -45.34 -21.42
N SER A 666 38.70 -44.81 -21.23
CA SER A 666 37.48 -45.61 -21.15
C SER A 666 36.31 -44.95 -21.85
N LEU A 667 35.39 -45.78 -22.35
CA LEU A 667 34.23 -45.35 -23.12
C LEU A 667 32.95 -45.94 -22.52
N GLN A 668 31.89 -45.13 -22.49
CA GLN A 668 30.57 -45.51 -22.02
C GLN A 668 29.50 -44.91 -22.94
N GLY A 669 28.48 -45.69 -23.29
CA GLY A 669 27.39 -45.22 -24.13
C GLY A 669 26.54 -46.33 -24.73
N PHE A 670 25.46 -45.95 -25.41
CA PHE A 670 24.48 -46.91 -25.94
C PHE A 670 25.00 -47.77 -27.08
N LEU A 671 26.08 -47.36 -27.76
CA LEU A 671 26.78 -48.20 -28.72
C LEU A 671 27.35 -49.45 -28.07
N LEU A 672 27.84 -49.31 -26.83
CA LEU A 672 28.59 -50.34 -26.11
C LEU A 672 27.65 -51.18 -25.22
N GLY A 673 26.68 -50.54 -24.58
CA GLY A 673 25.69 -51.23 -23.75
C GLY A 673 24.73 -50.26 -23.09
N ARG A 674 23.45 -50.64 -23.04
CA ARG A 674 22.42 -49.91 -22.30
C ARG A 674 22.46 -50.29 -20.81
N PRO A 675 21.99 -49.42 -19.89
CA PRO A 675 21.85 -49.77 -18.49
C PRO A 675 20.95 -51.00 -18.28
N MET A 676 21.46 -52.05 -17.63
CA MET A 676 20.77 -53.33 -17.49
C MET A 676 20.80 -53.86 -16.04
N PRO A 677 19.89 -54.77 -15.64
CA PRO A 677 19.95 -55.43 -14.34
C PRO A 677 21.26 -56.19 -14.10
N ALA A 678 21.65 -56.39 -12.84
CA ALA A 678 22.92 -57.03 -12.48
C ALA A 678 23.12 -58.45 -13.08
N THR A 679 22.04 -59.22 -13.21
CA THR A 679 22.08 -60.57 -13.80
C THR A 679 22.39 -60.52 -15.29
N GLU A 680 21.71 -59.64 -16.01
CA GLU A 680 21.95 -59.41 -17.44
C GLU A 680 23.35 -58.82 -17.68
N PHE A 681 23.84 -57.98 -16.77
CA PHE A 681 25.19 -57.41 -16.84
C PHE A 681 26.28 -58.50 -16.81
N LEU A 682 26.16 -59.47 -15.91
CA LEU A 682 27.12 -60.58 -15.83
C LEU A 682 27.10 -61.47 -17.08
N GLU A 683 25.91 -61.73 -17.64
CA GLU A 683 25.78 -62.48 -18.90
C GLU A 683 26.38 -61.71 -20.07
N HIS A 684 26.13 -60.39 -20.14
CA HIS A 684 26.69 -59.51 -21.15
C HIS A 684 28.21 -59.42 -21.07
N ALA A 685 28.78 -59.46 -19.86
CA ALA A 685 30.22 -59.46 -19.66
C ALA A 685 30.91 -60.80 -19.98
N ALA A 686 30.15 -61.88 -20.06
CA ALA A 686 30.67 -63.22 -20.34
C ALA A 686 30.66 -63.59 -21.84
N GLY A 687 29.90 -62.85 -22.66
CA GLY A 687 29.85 -62.99 -24.13
C GLY A 687 30.75 -62.00 -24.83
#